data_AF-A0A3D1KKA9-F1
#
_entry.id   AF-A0A3D1KKA9-F1
#
_cell.length_a   1.000
_cell.length_b   1.000
_cell.length_c   1.000
_cell.angle_alpha   90.00
_cell.angle_beta   90.00
_cell.angle_gamma   90.00
#
_symmetry.space_group_name_H-M   'P 1'
#
loop_
_entity.id
_entity.type
_entity.pdbx_description
1 polymer ?
#
loop_
_entity_poly.entity_id
_entity_poly.type
_entity_poly.pdbx_seq_one_letter_code
_entity_poly.pdbx_strand_id
1 'polypeptide(L)'
;MKNQSKNKAIAIFEGAQIRRQWDEEKELWYFSVVDVVGALTGSTIPKRYWSDLKNKLNQEGSEVYEKIVQLKFVAKDGKYYASDAADTETMLRLIQSIPSPNAEPFKLWLARVGYERLEETADPELAINRALKTYLQKGYSPEWVNQRLKSIEIRKALTDEWEKRGVKEGLEFAILTDEITKAWTGMTTKEYKRLKDLKKENLRDNMTNLELVLNMLAETATTEISEKREPKNLDENKTVAREGGSVAGNARKDIETKTGKSVLTNKNAKILRGKILKKNNHQSNIIFRGGEIKKYMRKIISIIFFAVLALALPGSVKAAGLANADNAYQAIVKIKTYSLSVDSALIPYAQGSGVIISGSGLVLTNYHVVSLTDPLDNSDFPTVFQICVTKAIEQEPDCNYAAKLINQDENLDIALLQMQSVSGLSLSDNLFYLDLNTIDNTAIGDKVTVLGYPAIGGDTVTISKGSISGKSEKYDEKWIKTDAVVSFGDSGGATIDVNGKVIGITTAAYSDYLGSLGYVNNIVSLIGWISAHRQETPPASPLMDRMLALVRKQEEIKTSNIFTKDYPSFTITKPADWDFTYANEVSVRVAQGANEEGGDVSFSLLKKAYLMSKDNIVPEIKRAFNAAGKSSLFTITAEQDITINGYSGKLVTISSLGEIAKLYYIPYQEYLILITYQYGTDDQDKTVVDGIINSLRLKSTSQTFTEVHEYSNATPKFYITAGSDWAILPRVGQAEPLLIMSKTIKPAYVLFSVTKLSADLSSLDNQGYLDYQLQKIKEANQIVQAIDYKIDVVSSNAHYKLNDELTDVIKIEEIEKLNQSGEPLTYDTEYYIRSGDYIVHINLSVYGKDKAVYDQAVPTFNELMQTLSLKELKALATSAPTSAAPTTSANSAPSGQTVVQAIPVKDLKMYNRLKGKIIVRTQFGGAAYYVHPDKAVIYYLGRPESAFAVMRENGIGISNANLNRIAVSVDNLSGPDTDKDGLPDLLEGAIGTDSKKSDTDGDYIDDKTEIKSGLNPSGAAKSSVVANYSSKHLGKIFLQIETAGEAWYVNPQDGKRYFLGRPVDAFKLMSKLGLGISENDFAKLIGE
;
A
#
# COMPACT_ATOMS: atom_id res chain seq x y z
N MET A 1 -13.34 -65.55 6.46
CA MET A 1 -14.60 -64.82 6.13
C MET A 1 -14.25 -63.38 5.81
N LYS A 2 -14.90 -62.84 4.78
CA LYS A 2 -14.52 -61.68 3.96
C LYS A 2 -14.51 -60.34 4.71
N ASN A 3 -13.56 -59.50 4.31
CA ASN A 3 -13.57 -58.04 4.24
C ASN A 3 -14.92 -57.34 4.53
N GLN A 4 -14.90 -56.40 5.47
CA GLN A 4 -15.48 -55.08 5.27
C GLN A 4 -14.75 -54.05 6.15
N SER A 5 -13.64 -53.52 5.63
CA SER A 5 -13.00 -52.33 6.16
C SER A 5 -13.74 -51.09 5.68
N LYS A 6 -13.95 -50.12 6.59
CA LYS A 6 -13.96 -48.67 6.35
C LYS A 6 -14.79 -48.18 5.14
N ASN A 7 -16.06 -47.84 5.38
CA ASN A 7 -16.73 -46.80 4.60
C ASN A 7 -17.72 -46.04 5.50
N LYS A 8 -17.24 -45.05 6.25
CA LYS A 8 -18.12 -44.06 6.88
C LYS A 8 -18.57 -43.08 5.80
N ALA A 9 -19.67 -43.41 5.13
CA ALA A 9 -20.31 -42.64 4.05
C ALA A 9 -21.19 -41.50 4.61
N ILE A 10 -20.61 -40.65 5.47
CA ILE A 10 -21.31 -39.54 6.11
C ILE A 10 -20.48 -38.27 5.95
N ALA A 11 -21.06 -37.22 5.38
CA ALA A 11 -20.53 -35.86 5.46
C ALA A 11 -21.13 -35.17 6.69
N ILE A 12 -20.32 -34.45 7.47
CA ILE A 12 -20.77 -33.71 8.65
C ILE A 12 -21.01 -32.26 8.23
N PHE A 13 -22.21 -31.76 8.44
CA PHE A 13 -22.63 -30.40 8.13
C PHE A 13 -23.24 -29.77 9.39
N GLU A 14 -22.51 -28.86 10.05
CA GLU A 14 -22.94 -28.25 11.33
C GLU A 14 -23.44 -29.27 12.40
N GLY A 15 -22.84 -30.47 12.42
CA GLY A 15 -23.25 -31.56 13.30
C GLY A 15 -24.34 -32.49 12.74
N ALA A 16 -25.01 -32.13 11.64
CA ALA A 16 -25.94 -32.99 10.92
C ALA A 16 -25.21 -34.01 10.03
N GLN A 17 -25.70 -35.26 10.00
CA GLN A 17 -25.14 -36.35 9.22
C GLN A 17 -25.83 -36.47 7.85
N ILE A 18 -25.11 -36.16 6.77
CA ILE A 18 -25.60 -36.23 5.39
C ILE A 18 -25.09 -37.51 4.72
N ARG A 19 -26.02 -38.35 4.23
CA ARG A 19 -25.67 -39.57 3.49
C ARG A 19 -25.19 -39.21 2.09
N ARG A 20 -24.09 -39.85 1.65
CA ARG A 20 -23.50 -39.65 0.31
C ARG A 20 -23.04 -40.96 -0.32
N GLN A 21 -23.01 -41.01 -1.65
CA GLN A 21 -22.53 -42.14 -2.44
C GLN A 21 -21.61 -41.66 -3.57
N TRP A 22 -20.56 -42.43 -3.86
CA TRP A 22 -19.63 -42.16 -4.95
C TRP A 22 -20.06 -42.93 -6.20
N ASP A 23 -20.07 -42.27 -7.35
CA ASP A 23 -20.24 -42.87 -8.68
C ASP A 23 -18.86 -42.97 -9.35
N GLU A 24 -18.40 -44.20 -9.63
CA GLU A 24 -17.06 -44.45 -10.20
C GLU A 24 -16.99 -44.14 -11.70
N GLU A 25 -18.09 -44.22 -12.44
CA GLU A 25 -18.09 -43.96 -13.89
C GLU A 25 -18.12 -42.46 -14.19
N LYS A 26 -18.91 -41.70 -13.41
CA LYS A 26 -19.04 -40.24 -13.57
C LYS A 26 -18.05 -39.45 -12.72
N GLU A 27 -17.36 -40.11 -11.79
CA GLU A 27 -16.45 -39.51 -10.81
C GLU A 27 -17.07 -38.34 -10.01
N LEU A 28 -18.33 -38.52 -9.57
CA LEU A 28 -19.10 -37.53 -8.80
C LEU A 28 -19.58 -38.09 -7.46
N TRP A 29 -19.67 -37.21 -6.46
CA TRP A 29 -20.37 -37.52 -5.20
C TRP A 29 -21.84 -37.10 -5.32
N TYR A 30 -22.74 -38.04 -4.99
CA TYR A 30 -24.16 -37.78 -4.84
C TYR A 30 -24.55 -37.72 -3.36
N PHE A 31 -25.40 -36.76 -3.01
CA PHE A 31 -25.83 -36.49 -1.64
C PHE A 31 -27.34 -36.69 -1.51
N SER A 32 -27.80 -37.24 -0.39
CA SER A 32 -29.22 -37.38 -0.09
C SER A 32 -29.88 -36.00 0.03
N VAL A 33 -30.82 -35.70 -0.88
CA VAL A 33 -31.54 -34.42 -0.92
C VAL A 33 -32.32 -34.19 0.37
N VAL A 34 -32.99 -35.23 0.87
CA VAL A 34 -33.81 -35.17 2.08
C VAL A 34 -32.97 -34.85 3.32
N ASP A 35 -31.74 -35.36 3.39
CA ASP A 35 -30.86 -35.11 4.54
C ASP A 35 -30.38 -33.66 4.56
N VAL A 36 -30.04 -33.12 3.38
CA VAL A 36 -29.62 -31.72 3.21
C VAL A 36 -30.76 -30.76 3.51
N VAL A 37 -31.96 -31.04 2.99
CA VAL A 37 -33.18 -30.27 3.32
C VAL A 37 -33.43 -30.28 4.83
N GLY A 38 -33.29 -31.43 5.48
CA GLY A 38 -33.47 -31.54 6.93
C GLY A 38 -32.47 -30.70 7.72
N ALA A 39 -31.19 -30.75 7.34
CA ALA A 39 -30.15 -29.96 7.97
C ALA A 39 -30.37 -28.44 7.80
N LEU A 40 -30.78 -28.01 6.61
CA LEU A 40 -30.93 -26.59 6.29
C LEU A 40 -32.25 -25.98 6.76
N THR A 41 -33.31 -26.77 6.95
CA THR A 41 -34.62 -26.23 7.37
C THR A 41 -34.88 -26.41 8.86
N GLY A 42 -34.15 -27.30 9.54
CA GLY A 42 -34.49 -27.73 10.89
C GLY A 42 -35.83 -28.47 10.98
N SER A 43 -36.42 -28.86 9.84
CA SER A 43 -37.75 -29.48 9.78
C SER A 43 -37.76 -30.81 10.53
N THR A 44 -38.80 -31.02 11.34
CA THR A 44 -39.07 -32.31 11.99
C THR A 44 -39.55 -33.38 11.01
N ILE A 45 -39.96 -33.00 9.79
CA ILE A 45 -40.40 -33.91 8.71
C ILE A 45 -39.78 -33.49 7.35
N PRO A 46 -38.45 -33.65 7.15
CA PRO A 46 -37.75 -33.17 5.96
C PRO A 46 -38.24 -33.75 4.63
N LYS A 47 -38.76 -34.99 4.65
CA LYS A 47 -39.32 -35.64 3.45
C LYS A 47 -40.53 -34.88 2.91
N ARG A 48 -41.40 -34.39 3.79
CA ARG A 48 -42.61 -33.65 3.38
C ARG A 48 -42.23 -32.30 2.81
N TYR A 49 -41.31 -31.59 3.49
CA TYR A 49 -40.75 -30.33 2.99
C TYR A 49 -40.13 -30.51 1.60
N TRP A 50 -39.34 -31.57 1.40
CA TRP A 50 -38.76 -31.88 0.11
C TRP A 50 -39.84 -32.15 -0.95
N SER A 51 -40.87 -32.95 -0.64
CA SER A 51 -41.97 -33.20 -1.59
C SER A 51 -42.68 -31.91 -2.02
N ASP A 52 -42.95 -31.00 -1.07
CA ASP A 52 -43.61 -29.73 -1.37
C ASP A 52 -42.72 -28.81 -2.22
N LEU A 53 -41.43 -28.71 -1.88
CA LEU A 53 -40.45 -27.95 -2.67
C LEU A 53 -40.24 -28.55 -4.06
N LYS A 54 -40.19 -29.88 -4.17
CA LYS A 54 -40.03 -30.60 -5.45
C LYS A 54 -41.21 -30.32 -6.39
N ASN A 55 -42.43 -30.30 -5.86
CA ASN A 55 -43.61 -29.96 -6.66
C ASN A 55 -43.59 -28.51 -7.14
N LYS A 56 -43.17 -27.58 -6.27
CA LYS A 56 -43.00 -26.16 -6.62
C LYS A 56 -41.97 -25.97 -7.74
N LEU A 57 -40.78 -26.56 -7.61
CA LEU A 57 -39.71 -26.48 -8.60
C LEU A 57 -40.14 -27.02 -9.97
N ASN A 58 -40.95 -28.09 -10.00
CA ASN A 58 -41.48 -28.65 -11.23
C ASN A 58 -42.52 -27.72 -11.89
N GLN A 59 -43.38 -27.06 -11.11
CA GLN A 59 -44.34 -26.07 -11.62
C GLN A 59 -43.64 -24.83 -12.18
N GLU A 60 -42.50 -24.44 -11.61
CA GLU A 60 -41.68 -23.30 -12.06
C GLU A 60 -40.76 -23.66 -13.24
N GLY A 61 -40.80 -24.90 -13.76
CA GLY A 61 -39.97 -25.33 -14.89
C GLY A 61 -38.48 -25.45 -14.56
N SER A 62 -38.12 -25.67 -13.29
CA SER A 62 -36.72 -25.76 -12.87
C SER A 62 -36.04 -27.05 -13.37
N GLU A 63 -34.99 -26.89 -14.17
CA GLU A 63 -34.12 -28.00 -14.64
C GLU A 63 -33.45 -28.79 -13.52
N VAL A 64 -33.42 -28.26 -12.29
CA VAL A 64 -32.85 -28.95 -11.12
C VAL A 64 -33.60 -30.25 -10.87
N TYR A 65 -34.91 -30.29 -11.14
CA TYR A 65 -35.74 -31.49 -10.99
C TYR A 65 -35.27 -32.65 -11.88
N GLU A 66 -34.96 -32.37 -13.14
CA GLU A 66 -34.58 -33.39 -14.14
C GLU A 66 -33.22 -34.03 -13.85
N LYS A 67 -32.39 -33.36 -13.07
CA LYS A 67 -31.03 -33.80 -12.70
C LYS A 67 -30.98 -34.60 -11.38
N ILE A 68 -32.11 -34.79 -10.70
CA ILE A 68 -32.20 -35.58 -9.47
C ILE A 68 -32.34 -37.06 -9.81
N VAL A 69 -31.50 -37.89 -9.19
CA VAL A 69 -31.49 -39.35 -9.37
C VAL A 69 -31.95 -40.06 -8.10
N GLN A 70 -32.32 -41.34 -8.20
CA GLN A 70 -32.59 -42.17 -7.02
C GLN A 70 -31.43 -43.11 -6.71
N LEU A 71 -30.89 -42.99 -5.51
CA LEU A 71 -29.82 -43.86 -5.01
C LEU A 71 -30.22 -44.52 -3.70
N LYS A 72 -29.67 -45.71 -3.45
CA LYS A 72 -29.94 -46.47 -2.22
C LYS A 72 -28.95 -46.08 -1.13
N PHE A 73 -29.45 -45.51 -0.05
CA PHE A 73 -28.64 -45.14 1.12
C PHE A 73 -28.97 -46.01 2.34
N VAL A 74 -27.98 -46.24 3.19
CA VAL A 74 -28.15 -46.93 4.48
C VAL A 74 -29.00 -46.07 5.43
N ALA A 75 -30.04 -46.64 6.03
CA ALA A 75 -30.85 -46.01 7.07
C ALA A 75 -30.39 -46.43 8.48
N LYS A 76 -31.01 -45.83 9.51
CA LYS A 76 -30.65 -46.06 10.93
C LYS A 76 -30.82 -47.53 11.37
N ASP A 77 -31.63 -48.32 10.67
CA ASP A 77 -31.83 -49.75 10.88
C ASP A 77 -30.79 -50.63 10.15
N GLY A 78 -29.81 -50.02 9.48
CA GLY A 78 -28.77 -50.71 8.72
C GLY A 78 -29.21 -51.21 7.34
N LYS A 79 -30.47 -51.03 6.94
CA LYS A 79 -31.00 -51.44 5.63
C LYS A 79 -30.86 -50.31 4.61
N TYR A 80 -30.80 -50.66 3.33
CA TYR A 80 -30.68 -49.72 2.22
C TYR A 80 -32.05 -49.33 1.66
N TYR A 81 -32.34 -48.04 1.60
CA TYR A 81 -33.58 -47.51 1.01
C TYR A 81 -33.27 -46.49 -0.07
N ALA A 82 -34.08 -46.48 -1.13
CA ALA A 82 -34.00 -45.48 -2.18
C ALA A 82 -34.35 -44.09 -1.62
N SER A 83 -33.57 -43.09 -2.00
CA SER A 83 -33.79 -41.69 -1.70
C SER A 83 -33.35 -40.84 -2.89
N ASP A 84 -34.01 -39.71 -3.07
CA ASP A 84 -33.60 -38.71 -4.05
C ASP A 84 -32.19 -38.18 -3.69
N ALA A 85 -31.34 -38.12 -4.70
CA ALA A 85 -29.94 -37.74 -4.59
C ALA A 85 -29.55 -36.79 -5.72
N ALA A 86 -28.62 -35.89 -5.42
CA ALA A 86 -28.11 -34.91 -6.37
C ALA A 86 -26.59 -34.79 -6.23
N ASP A 87 -25.91 -34.47 -7.32
CA ASP A 87 -24.50 -34.11 -7.29
C ASP A 87 -24.28 -32.73 -6.67
N THR A 88 -23.03 -32.32 -6.50
CA THR A 88 -22.68 -31.07 -5.80
C THR A 88 -23.27 -29.83 -6.47
N GLU A 89 -23.20 -29.74 -7.80
CA GLU A 89 -23.72 -28.58 -8.55
C GLU A 89 -25.24 -28.47 -8.42
N THR A 90 -25.93 -29.60 -8.66
CA THR A 90 -27.39 -29.68 -8.54
C THR A 90 -27.85 -29.40 -7.11
N MET A 91 -27.08 -29.84 -6.10
CA MET A 91 -27.37 -29.56 -4.69
C MET A 91 -27.18 -28.07 -4.34
N LEU A 92 -26.14 -27.40 -4.83
CA LEU A 92 -25.94 -25.96 -4.61
C LEU A 92 -27.04 -25.11 -5.26
N ARG A 93 -27.56 -25.53 -6.42
CA ARG A 93 -28.74 -24.92 -7.02
C ARG A 93 -29.99 -25.14 -6.17
N LEU A 94 -30.18 -26.37 -5.67
CA LEU A 94 -31.32 -26.68 -4.82
C LEU A 94 -31.33 -25.87 -3.51
N ILE A 95 -30.17 -25.66 -2.89
CA ILE A 95 -30.03 -24.87 -1.65
C ILE A 95 -30.51 -23.43 -1.84
N GLN A 96 -30.28 -22.83 -3.01
CA GLN A 96 -30.76 -21.48 -3.33
C GLN A 96 -32.28 -21.36 -3.29
N SER A 97 -32.99 -22.46 -3.63
CA SER A 97 -34.45 -22.54 -3.61
C SER A 97 -35.06 -22.80 -2.23
N ILE A 98 -34.25 -23.01 -1.18
CA ILE A 98 -34.75 -23.26 0.19
C ILE A 98 -34.86 -21.91 0.95
N PRO A 99 -36.06 -21.41 1.27
CA PRO A 99 -36.23 -20.20 2.09
C PRO A 99 -36.06 -20.52 3.57
N SER A 100 -34.81 -20.62 4.03
CA SER A 100 -34.48 -20.90 5.43
C SER A 100 -33.33 -20.01 5.92
N PRO A 101 -33.40 -19.49 7.16
CA PRO A 101 -32.28 -18.80 7.79
C PRO A 101 -30.98 -19.61 7.80
N ASN A 102 -31.02 -20.95 7.90
CA ASN A 102 -29.80 -21.77 7.89
C ASN A 102 -29.28 -22.01 6.46
N ALA A 103 -30.09 -21.76 5.42
CA ALA A 103 -29.63 -21.78 4.04
C ALA A 103 -29.01 -20.43 3.62
N GLU A 104 -29.34 -19.34 4.32
CA GLU A 104 -28.90 -17.99 3.99
C GLU A 104 -27.38 -17.80 3.98
N PRO A 105 -26.60 -18.34 4.95
CA PRO A 105 -25.14 -18.28 4.88
C PRO A 105 -24.56 -18.90 3.61
N PHE A 106 -25.19 -19.96 3.07
CA PHE A 106 -24.75 -20.59 1.82
C PHE A 106 -25.06 -19.76 0.59
N LYS A 107 -26.21 -19.07 0.58
CA LYS A 107 -26.59 -18.17 -0.51
C LYS A 107 -25.70 -16.93 -0.53
N LEU A 108 -25.43 -16.35 0.64
CA LEU A 108 -24.48 -15.25 0.79
C LEU A 108 -23.06 -15.67 0.38
N TRP A 109 -22.64 -16.87 0.75
CA TRP A 109 -21.35 -17.42 0.31
C TRP A 109 -21.31 -17.62 -1.21
N LEU A 110 -22.36 -18.16 -1.84
CA LEU A 110 -22.44 -18.31 -3.30
C LEU A 110 -22.46 -16.96 -4.03
N ALA A 111 -23.22 -15.98 -3.52
CA ALA A 111 -23.25 -14.62 -4.05
C ALA A 111 -21.88 -13.96 -3.93
N ARG A 112 -21.22 -14.12 -2.78
CA ARG A 112 -19.85 -13.65 -2.55
C ARG A 112 -18.86 -14.32 -3.49
N VAL A 113 -18.92 -15.64 -3.68
CA VAL A 113 -18.03 -16.35 -4.62
C VAL A 113 -18.31 -15.90 -6.05
N GLY A 114 -19.57 -15.69 -6.44
CA GLY A 114 -19.95 -15.14 -7.74
C GLY A 114 -19.36 -13.75 -7.97
N TYR A 115 -19.56 -12.83 -7.02
CA TYR A 115 -18.96 -11.50 -7.01
C TYR A 115 -17.43 -11.58 -7.09
N GLU A 116 -16.81 -12.37 -6.22
CA GLU A 116 -15.38 -12.61 -6.18
C GLU A 116 -14.81 -13.19 -7.50
N ARG A 117 -15.60 -13.92 -8.31
CA ARG A 117 -15.19 -14.39 -9.65
C ARG A 117 -15.34 -13.30 -10.72
N LEU A 118 -16.34 -12.43 -10.58
CA LEU A 118 -16.48 -11.25 -11.43
C LEU A 118 -15.33 -10.26 -11.18
N GLU A 119 -14.98 -10.03 -9.90
CA GLU A 119 -13.82 -9.22 -9.51
C GLU A 119 -12.51 -9.83 -10.03
N GLU A 120 -12.33 -11.16 -9.95
CA GLU A 120 -11.16 -11.82 -10.55
C GLU A 120 -11.10 -11.71 -12.07
N THR A 121 -12.24 -11.52 -12.73
CA THR A 121 -12.29 -11.35 -14.19
C THR A 121 -11.91 -9.91 -14.57
N ALA A 122 -12.24 -8.93 -13.72
CA ALA A 122 -11.84 -7.53 -13.87
C ALA A 122 -10.39 -7.28 -13.41
N ASP A 123 -9.95 -8.00 -12.38
CA ASP A 123 -8.62 -7.97 -11.78
C ASP A 123 -8.09 -9.41 -11.60
N PRO A 124 -7.37 -9.93 -12.62
CA PRO A 124 -6.77 -11.27 -12.56
C PRO A 124 -5.76 -11.47 -11.43
N GLU A 125 -5.20 -10.40 -10.85
CA GLU A 125 -4.27 -10.49 -9.73
C GLU A 125 -4.98 -11.04 -8.48
N LEU A 126 -6.26 -10.71 -8.29
CA LEU A 126 -7.09 -11.28 -7.23
C LEU A 126 -7.18 -12.81 -7.34
N ALA A 127 -7.13 -13.37 -8.56
CA ALA A 127 -7.19 -14.80 -8.77
C ALA A 127 -5.91 -15.49 -8.33
N ILE A 128 -4.76 -14.87 -8.61
CA ILE A 128 -3.44 -15.33 -8.17
C ILE A 128 -3.32 -15.24 -6.65
N ASN A 129 -3.72 -14.10 -6.07
CA ASN A 129 -3.73 -13.87 -4.63
C ASN A 129 -4.67 -14.84 -3.89
N ARG A 130 -5.82 -15.16 -4.49
CA ARG A 130 -6.74 -16.17 -3.95
C ARG A 130 -6.20 -17.58 -4.09
N ALA A 131 -5.54 -17.92 -5.19
CA ALA A 131 -4.88 -19.21 -5.36
C ALA A 131 -3.78 -19.39 -4.30
N LEU A 132 -2.93 -18.37 -4.11
CA LEU A 132 -1.91 -18.29 -3.07
C LEU A 132 -2.52 -18.54 -1.67
N LYS A 133 -3.53 -17.74 -1.30
CA LYS A 133 -4.26 -17.87 -0.03
C LYS A 133 -4.88 -19.26 0.14
N THR A 134 -5.44 -19.84 -0.92
CA THR A 134 -6.09 -21.16 -0.89
C THR A 134 -5.11 -22.28 -0.59
N TYR A 135 -3.92 -22.27 -1.21
CA TYR A 135 -2.90 -23.28 -0.91
C TYR A 135 -2.35 -23.13 0.51
N LEU A 136 -2.16 -21.89 0.97
CA LEU A 136 -1.67 -21.61 2.33
C LEU A 136 -2.69 -22.04 3.39
N GLN A 137 -3.98 -21.77 3.18
CA GLN A 137 -5.07 -22.25 4.04
C GLN A 137 -5.20 -23.78 4.04
N LYS A 138 -4.87 -24.45 2.92
CA LYS A 138 -4.80 -25.92 2.86
C LYS A 138 -3.61 -26.49 3.64
N GLY A 139 -2.73 -25.65 4.21
CA GLY A 139 -1.60 -26.05 5.03
C GLY A 139 -0.34 -26.41 4.25
N TYR A 140 -0.26 -26.02 2.97
CA TYR A 140 0.99 -26.12 2.21
C TYR A 140 1.97 -25.04 2.66
N SER A 141 3.27 -25.35 2.66
CA SER A 141 4.29 -24.36 3.01
C SER A 141 4.40 -23.29 1.92
N PRO A 142 4.71 -22.03 2.24
CA PRO A 142 4.85 -20.96 1.26
C PRO A 142 5.83 -21.30 0.12
N GLU A 143 6.89 -22.06 0.40
CA GLU A 143 7.92 -22.48 -0.55
C GLU A 143 7.32 -23.46 -1.56
N TRP A 144 6.52 -24.41 -1.09
CA TRP A 144 5.80 -25.32 -1.95
C TRP A 144 4.80 -24.55 -2.83
N VAL A 145 4.09 -23.56 -2.27
CA VAL A 145 3.12 -22.74 -3.02
C VAL A 145 3.82 -21.91 -4.10
N ASN A 146 4.93 -21.27 -3.76
CA ASN A 146 5.72 -20.48 -4.71
C ASN A 146 6.30 -21.36 -5.83
N GLN A 147 6.84 -22.54 -5.50
CA GLN A 147 7.29 -23.50 -6.51
C GLN A 147 6.13 -23.98 -7.38
N ARG A 148 4.95 -24.19 -6.79
CA ARG A 148 3.77 -24.60 -7.53
C ARG A 148 3.29 -23.50 -8.47
N LEU A 149 3.29 -22.22 -8.07
CA LEU A 149 2.96 -21.10 -8.94
C LEU A 149 3.94 -20.99 -10.12
N LYS A 150 5.25 -21.05 -9.87
CA LYS A 150 6.28 -21.10 -10.94
C LYS A 150 6.10 -22.29 -11.88
N SER A 151 5.71 -23.44 -11.35
CA SER A 151 5.44 -24.62 -12.19
C SER A 151 4.22 -24.43 -13.10
N ILE A 152 3.26 -23.56 -12.76
CA ILE A 152 2.11 -23.25 -13.63
C ILE A 152 2.58 -22.42 -14.83
N GLU A 153 3.43 -21.41 -14.59
CA GLU A 153 4.04 -20.60 -15.65
C GLU A 153 4.87 -21.45 -16.62
N ILE A 154 5.78 -22.29 -16.09
CA ILE A 154 6.60 -23.20 -16.91
C ILE A 154 5.73 -24.16 -17.70
N ARG A 155 4.68 -24.71 -17.07
CA ARG A 155 3.75 -25.61 -17.73
C ARG A 155 3.00 -24.90 -18.86
N LYS A 156 2.63 -23.62 -18.67
CA LYS A 156 1.94 -22.80 -19.66
C LYS A 156 2.85 -22.54 -20.87
N ALA A 157 4.11 -22.16 -20.64
CA ALA A 157 5.08 -22.01 -21.73
C ALA A 157 5.25 -23.28 -22.57
N LEU A 158 5.30 -24.46 -21.92
CA LEU A 158 5.35 -25.75 -22.62
C LEU A 158 4.08 -26.03 -23.42
N THR A 159 2.89 -25.76 -22.86
CA THR A 159 1.64 -25.97 -23.60
C THR A 159 1.50 -25.00 -24.76
N ASP A 160 1.95 -23.75 -24.62
CA ASP A 160 1.90 -22.74 -25.68
C ASP A 160 2.81 -23.13 -26.85
N GLU A 161 4.00 -23.64 -26.53
CA GLU A 161 4.88 -24.20 -27.54
C GLU A 161 4.25 -25.43 -28.23
N TRP A 162 3.59 -26.33 -27.49
CA TRP A 162 2.85 -27.45 -28.10
C TRP A 162 1.72 -27.00 -29.02
N GLU A 163 0.93 -25.99 -28.63
CA GLU A 163 -0.12 -25.41 -29.48
C GLU A 163 0.49 -24.79 -30.74
N LYS A 164 1.59 -24.05 -30.60
CA LYS A 164 2.34 -23.46 -31.71
C LYS A 164 2.88 -24.52 -32.67
N ARG A 165 3.21 -25.72 -32.18
CA ARG A 165 3.61 -26.88 -33.01
C ARG A 165 2.43 -27.73 -33.50
N GLY A 166 1.19 -27.28 -33.29
CA GLY A 166 -0.01 -27.92 -33.81
C GLY A 166 -0.45 -29.16 -33.03
N VAL A 167 0.03 -29.35 -31.80
CA VAL A 167 -0.43 -30.42 -30.90
C VAL A 167 -1.79 -30.04 -30.32
N LYS A 168 -2.72 -31.00 -30.31
CA LYS A 168 -4.10 -30.74 -29.86
C LYS A 168 -4.25 -30.86 -28.34
N GLU A 169 -4.93 -29.90 -27.74
CA GLU A 169 -5.28 -29.94 -26.32
C GLU A 169 -6.12 -31.20 -25.99
N GLY A 170 -5.99 -31.69 -24.76
CA GLY A 170 -6.67 -32.89 -24.29
C GLY A 170 -5.81 -34.15 -24.42
N LEU A 171 -6.17 -35.04 -25.35
CA LEU A 171 -5.56 -36.37 -25.44
C LEU A 171 -4.06 -36.32 -25.78
N GLU A 172 -3.65 -35.47 -26.73
CA GLU A 172 -2.25 -35.39 -27.15
C GLU A 172 -1.37 -34.74 -26.07
N PHE A 173 -1.87 -33.74 -25.36
CA PHE A 173 -1.19 -33.16 -24.20
C PHE A 173 -1.00 -34.20 -23.08
N ALA A 174 -2.01 -35.03 -22.85
CA ALA A 174 -1.92 -36.11 -21.87
C ALA A 174 -0.86 -37.15 -22.28
N ILE A 175 -0.79 -37.50 -23.57
CA ILE A 175 0.23 -38.40 -24.12
C ILE A 175 1.63 -37.81 -23.93
N LEU A 176 1.87 -36.56 -24.31
CA LEU A 176 3.19 -35.93 -24.16
C LEU A 176 3.58 -35.73 -22.70
N THR A 177 2.62 -35.39 -21.84
CA THR A 177 2.86 -35.31 -20.39
C THR A 177 3.25 -36.68 -19.81
N ASP A 178 2.65 -37.76 -20.31
CA ASP A 178 3.00 -39.11 -19.90
C ASP A 178 4.40 -39.51 -20.36
N GLU A 179 4.79 -39.13 -21.59
CA GLU A 179 6.14 -39.36 -22.12
C GLU A 179 7.21 -38.61 -21.32
N ILE A 180 6.99 -37.33 -21.00
CA ILE A 180 7.88 -36.55 -20.11
C ILE A 180 7.99 -37.25 -18.76
N THR A 181 6.84 -37.54 -18.13
CA THR A 181 6.76 -38.16 -16.80
C THR A 181 7.51 -39.48 -16.77
N LYS A 182 7.32 -40.32 -17.78
CA LYS A 182 7.98 -41.63 -17.91
C LYS A 182 9.47 -41.49 -18.13
N ALA A 183 9.92 -40.53 -18.93
CA ALA A 183 11.34 -40.31 -19.18
C ALA A 183 12.10 -39.87 -17.92
N TRP A 184 11.51 -39.01 -17.08
CA TRP A 184 12.21 -38.55 -15.87
C TRP A 184 12.00 -39.47 -14.65
N THR A 185 10.80 -40.04 -14.46
CA THR A 185 10.49 -40.89 -13.30
C THR A 185 10.70 -42.39 -13.52
N GLY A 186 10.63 -42.86 -14.77
CA GLY A 186 10.51 -44.28 -15.10
C GLY A 186 9.10 -44.86 -14.94
N MET A 187 8.10 -44.04 -14.60
CA MET A 187 6.69 -44.43 -14.39
C MET A 187 5.76 -43.60 -15.30
N THR A 188 4.66 -44.21 -15.73
CA THR A 188 3.54 -43.44 -16.32
C THR A 188 2.90 -42.54 -15.27
N THR A 189 2.18 -41.50 -15.70
CA THR A 189 1.38 -40.62 -14.83
C THR A 189 0.41 -41.39 -13.95
N LYS A 190 -0.18 -42.47 -14.47
CA LYS A 190 -1.11 -43.35 -13.75
C LYS A 190 -0.40 -44.16 -12.66
N GLU A 191 0.77 -44.71 -12.95
CA GLU A 191 1.59 -45.42 -11.97
C GLU A 191 2.10 -44.48 -10.89
N TYR A 192 2.50 -43.26 -11.26
CA TYR A 192 2.98 -42.26 -10.30
C TYR A 192 1.87 -41.76 -9.38
N LYS A 193 0.64 -41.57 -9.89
CA LYS A 193 -0.54 -41.31 -9.05
C LYS A 193 -0.81 -42.44 -8.05
N ARG A 194 -0.67 -43.70 -8.47
CA ARG A 194 -0.82 -44.87 -7.57
C ARG A 194 0.25 -44.91 -6.49
N LEU A 195 1.50 -44.60 -6.82
CA LEU A 195 2.59 -44.50 -5.83
C LEU A 195 2.25 -43.51 -4.70
N LYS A 196 1.54 -42.43 -5.03
CA LYS A 196 1.14 -41.37 -4.10
C LYS A 196 -0.26 -41.55 -3.47
N ASP A 197 -0.91 -42.69 -3.68
CA ASP A 197 -2.27 -42.98 -3.18
C ASP A 197 -3.32 -41.93 -3.64
N LEU A 198 -3.25 -41.53 -4.93
CA LEU A 198 -4.13 -40.53 -5.53
C LEU A 198 -5.16 -41.19 -6.46
N LYS A 199 -6.38 -40.64 -6.48
CA LYS A 199 -7.46 -41.04 -7.40
C LYS A 199 -7.67 -39.96 -8.46
N LYS A 200 -8.36 -38.87 -8.09
CA LYS A 200 -8.71 -37.74 -8.99
C LYS A 200 -7.82 -36.51 -8.77
N GLU A 201 -7.07 -36.50 -7.68
CA GLU A 201 -6.23 -35.38 -7.29
C GLU A 201 -5.14 -35.09 -8.33
N ASN A 202 -4.82 -33.79 -8.48
CA ASN A 202 -3.73 -33.35 -9.34
C ASN A 202 -2.39 -33.91 -8.82
N LEU A 203 -1.60 -34.50 -9.71
CA LEU A 203 -0.34 -35.13 -9.34
C LEU A 203 0.69 -34.11 -8.85
N ARG A 204 0.79 -32.95 -9.51
CA ARG A 204 1.72 -31.86 -9.15
C ARG A 204 1.37 -31.27 -7.79
N ASP A 205 0.09 -31.22 -7.42
CA ASP A 205 -0.36 -30.76 -6.09
C ASP A 205 0.00 -31.72 -4.94
N ASN A 206 0.57 -32.88 -5.27
CA ASN A 206 0.96 -33.94 -4.34
C ASN A 206 2.44 -34.33 -4.46
N MET A 207 3.21 -33.59 -5.27
CA MET A 207 4.67 -33.74 -5.36
C MET A 207 5.37 -33.00 -4.22
N THR A 208 6.51 -33.53 -3.77
CA THR A 208 7.46 -32.81 -2.91
C THR A 208 8.13 -31.66 -3.68
N ASN A 209 8.80 -30.74 -2.98
CA ASN A 209 9.53 -29.63 -3.60
C ASN A 209 10.56 -30.11 -4.65
N LEU A 210 11.30 -31.19 -4.36
CA LEU A 210 12.29 -31.72 -5.29
C LEU A 210 11.65 -32.41 -6.50
N GLU A 211 10.54 -33.12 -6.31
CA GLU A 211 9.76 -33.70 -7.41
C GLU A 211 9.16 -32.59 -8.30
N LEU A 212 8.71 -31.46 -7.74
CA LEU A 212 8.25 -30.30 -8.50
C LEU A 212 9.38 -29.64 -9.31
N VAL A 213 10.55 -29.45 -8.71
CA VAL A 213 11.72 -28.86 -9.40
C VAL A 213 12.18 -29.72 -10.57
N LEU A 214 12.25 -31.05 -10.39
CA LEU A 214 12.62 -31.95 -11.48
C LEU A 214 11.54 -32.02 -12.56
N ASN A 215 10.26 -31.95 -12.18
CA ASN A 215 9.18 -31.86 -13.16
C ASN A 215 9.25 -30.54 -13.96
N MET A 216 9.55 -29.41 -13.31
CA MET A 216 9.77 -28.13 -14.00
C MET A 216 10.97 -28.20 -14.95
N LEU A 217 12.10 -28.77 -14.50
CA LEU A 217 13.27 -28.97 -15.36
C LEU A 217 12.95 -29.83 -16.59
N ALA A 218 12.16 -30.90 -16.40
CA ALA A 218 11.72 -31.76 -17.49
C ALA A 218 10.87 -31.00 -18.51
N GLU A 219 9.94 -30.17 -18.02
CA GLU A 219 9.04 -29.37 -18.85
C GLU A 219 9.81 -28.25 -19.57
N THR A 220 10.64 -27.47 -18.87
CA THR A 220 11.48 -26.43 -19.46
C THR A 220 12.45 -26.98 -20.51
N ALA A 221 13.15 -28.08 -20.22
CA ALA A 221 14.05 -28.70 -21.18
C ALA A 221 13.29 -29.19 -22.43
N THR A 222 12.07 -29.69 -22.25
CA THR A 222 11.21 -30.06 -23.39
C THR A 222 10.84 -28.84 -24.23
N THR A 223 10.46 -27.72 -23.59
CA THR A 223 10.16 -26.45 -24.29
C THR A 223 11.35 -25.97 -25.10
N GLU A 224 12.53 -25.83 -24.48
CA GLU A 224 13.74 -25.34 -25.14
C GLU A 224 14.16 -26.23 -26.34
N ILE A 225 14.07 -27.55 -26.18
CA ILE A 225 14.37 -28.49 -27.27
C ILE A 225 13.32 -28.38 -28.38
N SER A 226 12.05 -28.21 -28.04
CA SER A 226 10.96 -28.00 -29.01
C SER A 226 11.15 -26.70 -29.79
N GLU A 227 11.45 -25.60 -29.11
CA GLU A 227 11.69 -24.31 -29.74
C GLU A 227 12.85 -24.36 -30.72
N LYS A 228 13.91 -25.11 -30.36
CA LYS A 228 15.08 -25.26 -31.22
C LYS A 228 14.86 -26.19 -32.41
N ARG A 229 14.12 -27.28 -32.24
CA ARG A 229 13.97 -28.34 -33.26
C ARG A 229 12.72 -28.20 -34.11
N GLU A 230 11.74 -27.45 -33.64
CA GLU A 230 10.49 -27.16 -34.33
C GLU A 230 9.74 -28.43 -34.81
N PRO A 231 9.41 -29.37 -33.90
CA PRO A 231 8.79 -30.64 -34.28
C PRO A 231 7.42 -30.44 -34.96
N LYS A 232 7.15 -31.20 -36.02
CA LYS A 232 6.00 -30.95 -36.92
C LYS A 232 4.79 -31.84 -36.70
N ASN A 233 4.94 -32.93 -35.95
CA ASN A 233 3.87 -33.90 -35.69
C ASN A 233 3.99 -34.47 -34.28
N LEU A 234 2.96 -35.22 -33.85
CA LEU A 234 2.90 -35.78 -32.51
C LEU A 234 4.07 -36.73 -32.20
N ASP A 235 4.55 -37.50 -33.17
CA ASP A 235 5.63 -38.47 -32.93
C ASP A 235 7.01 -37.81 -32.78
N GLU A 236 7.26 -36.73 -33.52
CA GLU A 236 8.41 -35.86 -33.28
C GLU A 236 8.33 -35.17 -31.92
N ASN A 237 7.13 -34.69 -31.53
CA ASN A 237 6.91 -34.10 -30.21
C ASN A 237 7.09 -35.12 -29.07
N LYS A 238 6.71 -36.40 -29.26
CA LYS A 238 7.00 -37.48 -28.29
C LYS A 238 8.50 -37.68 -28.13
N THR A 239 9.27 -37.56 -29.22
CA THR A 239 10.73 -37.68 -29.18
C THR A 239 11.34 -36.54 -28.37
N VAL A 240 10.92 -35.30 -28.63
CA VAL A 240 11.32 -34.12 -27.87
C VAL A 240 10.92 -34.22 -26.39
N ALA A 241 9.70 -34.68 -26.10
CA ALA A 241 9.22 -34.93 -24.73
C ALA A 241 10.07 -35.96 -23.96
N ARG A 242 10.48 -37.04 -24.62
CA ARG A 242 11.37 -38.05 -24.02
C ARG A 242 12.77 -37.49 -23.76
N GLU A 243 13.30 -36.69 -24.67
CA GLU A 243 14.61 -36.07 -24.51
C GLU A 243 14.62 -35.04 -23.38
N GLY A 244 13.66 -34.11 -23.35
CA GLY A 244 13.52 -33.13 -22.28
C GLY A 244 13.27 -33.80 -20.92
N GLY A 245 12.42 -34.82 -20.88
CA GLY A 245 12.23 -35.65 -19.68
C GLY A 245 13.51 -36.40 -19.25
N SER A 246 14.35 -36.84 -20.18
CA SER A 246 15.61 -37.53 -19.87
C SER A 246 16.63 -36.61 -19.21
N VAL A 247 16.63 -35.30 -19.51
CA VAL A 247 17.48 -34.29 -18.83
C VAL A 247 17.20 -34.30 -17.33
N ALA A 248 15.92 -34.18 -16.94
CA ALA A 248 15.51 -34.27 -15.54
C ALA A 248 15.71 -35.68 -14.96
N GLY A 249 15.53 -36.73 -15.77
CA GLY A 249 15.80 -38.11 -15.38
C GLY A 249 17.27 -38.35 -15.00
N ASN A 250 18.20 -37.75 -15.73
CA ASN A 250 19.63 -37.81 -15.44
C ASN A 250 19.96 -37.03 -14.16
N ALA A 251 19.45 -35.79 -14.05
CA ALA A 251 19.60 -34.99 -12.82
C ALA A 251 19.06 -35.72 -11.59
N ARG A 252 17.89 -36.38 -11.71
CA ARG A 252 17.31 -37.22 -10.65
C ARG A 252 18.26 -38.34 -10.25
N LYS A 253 18.75 -39.14 -11.21
CA LYS A 253 19.66 -40.26 -10.94
C LYS A 253 20.95 -39.80 -10.26
N ASP A 254 21.49 -38.66 -10.67
CA ASP A 254 22.69 -38.08 -10.05
C ASP A 254 22.43 -37.66 -8.60
N ILE A 255 21.28 -37.03 -8.33
CA ILE A 255 20.86 -36.67 -6.97
C ILE A 255 20.66 -37.94 -6.12
N GLU A 256 19.97 -38.95 -6.62
CA GLU A 256 19.74 -40.22 -5.90
C GLU A 256 21.06 -40.93 -5.59
N THR A 257 22.01 -40.93 -6.54
CA THR A 257 23.34 -41.52 -6.38
C THR A 257 24.17 -40.78 -5.32
N LYS A 258 24.20 -39.44 -5.36
CA LYS A 258 24.99 -38.62 -4.43
C LYS A 258 24.40 -38.54 -3.03
N THR A 259 23.07 -38.62 -2.90
CA THR A 259 22.38 -38.49 -1.61
C THR A 259 22.05 -39.83 -0.96
N GLY A 260 22.10 -40.94 -1.71
CA GLY A 260 21.69 -42.27 -1.26
C GLY A 260 20.18 -42.40 -0.98
N LYS A 261 19.36 -41.43 -1.41
CA LYS A 261 17.91 -41.37 -1.13
C LYS A 261 17.13 -41.26 -2.44
N SER A 262 16.05 -42.06 -2.57
CA SER A 262 15.10 -41.94 -3.69
C SER A 262 14.43 -40.56 -3.68
N VAL A 263 14.40 -39.90 -4.83
CA VAL A 263 13.71 -38.62 -5.00
C VAL A 263 12.20 -38.84 -5.17
N LEU A 264 11.82 -39.93 -5.83
CA LEU A 264 10.42 -40.33 -5.96
C LEU A 264 9.95 -40.94 -4.64
N THR A 265 8.90 -40.34 -4.06
CA THR A 265 8.35 -40.78 -2.76
C THR A 265 6.85 -41.01 -2.82
N ASN A 266 6.33 -41.84 -1.91
CA ASN A 266 4.89 -42.03 -1.70
C ASN A 266 4.24 -40.90 -0.88
N LYS A 267 4.97 -39.82 -0.55
CA LYS A 267 4.43 -38.66 0.16
C LYS A 267 3.45 -37.92 -0.76
N ASN A 268 2.27 -37.63 -0.22
CA ASN A 268 1.22 -36.84 -0.87
C ASN A 268 0.82 -35.65 0.00
N ALA A 269 -0.12 -34.83 -0.48
CA ALA A 269 -0.53 -33.61 0.19
C ALA A 269 -0.92 -33.79 1.66
N LYS A 270 -1.50 -34.93 2.07
CA LYS A 270 -1.88 -35.20 3.46
C LYS A 270 -0.68 -35.28 4.41
N ILE A 271 0.49 -35.66 3.88
CA ILE A 271 1.75 -35.78 4.62
C ILE A 271 2.57 -34.50 4.48
N LEU A 272 2.48 -33.82 3.32
CA LEU A 272 3.19 -32.57 3.04
C LEU A 272 2.59 -31.36 3.80
N ARG A 273 1.29 -31.38 4.07
CA ARG A 273 0.60 -30.40 4.93
C ARG A 273 0.90 -30.74 6.40
N GLY A 274 1.76 -29.97 7.06
CA GLY A 274 2.20 -30.24 8.44
C GLY A 274 1.04 -30.43 9.45
N LYS A 275 1.27 -31.19 10.53
CA LYS A 275 0.29 -31.41 11.62
C LYS A 275 -0.02 -30.08 12.36
N ILE A 276 -0.94 -29.27 11.83
CA ILE A 276 -1.50 -28.10 12.55
C ILE A 276 -2.94 -28.36 13.03
N LEU A 277 -3.61 -29.42 12.56
CA LEU A 277 -4.99 -29.72 12.95
C LEU A 277 -5.06 -30.74 14.09
N LYS A 278 -4.73 -30.32 15.33
CA LYS A 278 -5.23 -30.92 16.59
C LYS A 278 -4.81 -30.10 17.82
N LYS A 279 -5.21 -28.82 17.89
CA LYS A 279 -5.58 -28.16 19.15
C LYS A 279 -6.21 -26.79 18.83
N ASN A 280 -7.37 -26.57 19.44
CA ASN A 280 -8.09 -25.31 19.63
C ASN A 280 -8.96 -24.81 18.46
N ASN A 281 -10.28 -25.06 18.63
CA ASN A 281 -11.33 -24.23 18.05
C ASN A 281 -11.25 -22.83 18.69
N HIS A 282 -10.72 -21.84 17.97
CA HIS A 282 -11.23 -20.46 17.92
C HIS A 282 -10.54 -19.77 16.74
N GLN A 283 -11.34 -19.11 15.90
CA GLN A 283 -10.91 -18.48 14.66
C GLN A 283 -10.01 -17.28 14.97
N SER A 284 -8.76 -17.33 14.51
CA SER A 284 -7.83 -16.19 14.46
C SER A 284 -7.19 -16.11 13.08
N ASN A 285 -7.16 -14.88 12.56
CA ASN A 285 -6.57 -14.49 11.29
C ASN A 285 -5.04 -14.57 11.35
N ILE A 286 -4.45 -15.34 10.42
CA ILE A 286 -3.00 -15.46 10.25
C ILE A 286 -2.58 -14.49 9.14
N ILE A 287 -1.76 -13.50 9.48
CA ILE A 287 -1.03 -12.62 8.54
C ILE A 287 0.41 -13.15 8.40
N PHE A 288 0.92 -13.15 7.17
CA PHE A 288 2.17 -13.77 6.71
C PHE A 288 3.44 -13.12 7.28
N ARG A 289 4.41 -13.95 7.71
CA ARG A 289 5.82 -13.57 7.94
C ARG A 289 6.70 -14.14 6.81
N GLY A 290 7.46 -13.27 6.15
CA GLY A 290 8.19 -13.50 4.89
C GLY A 290 9.52 -14.26 4.97
N GLY A 291 9.69 -15.20 5.90
CA GLY A 291 11.03 -15.74 6.24
C GLY A 291 11.51 -17.03 5.61
N GLU A 292 10.61 -17.81 5.01
CA GLU A 292 10.97 -19.17 4.63
C GLU A 292 11.62 -19.28 3.22
N ILE A 293 11.65 -18.21 2.41
CA ILE A 293 12.38 -18.19 1.11
C ILE A 293 13.90 -18.04 1.30
N LYS A 294 14.36 -17.34 2.34
CA LYS A 294 15.81 -17.16 2.62
C LYS A 294 16.48 -18.43 3.19
N LYS A 295 15.69 -19.33 3.78
CA LYS A 295 16.13 -20.57 4.44
C LYS A 295 16.58 -21.66 3.48
N TYR A 296 16.00 -21.75 2.27
CA TYR A 296 16.37 -22.79 1.30
C TYR A 296 17.61 -22.45 0.47
N MET A 297 17.91 -21.17 0.25
CA MET A 297 19.12 -20.72 -0.45
C MET A 297 20.39 -20.90 0.40
N ARG A 298 20.31 -20.67 1.72
CA ARG A 298 21.48 -20.79 2.62
C ARG A 298 21.94 -22.23 2.88
N LYS A 299 21.05 -23.23 2.82
CA LYS A 299 21.44 -24.66 2.94
C LYS A 299 22.18 -25.21 1.72
N ILE A 300 22.01 -24.61 0.54
CA ILE A 300 22.79 -24.98 -0.66
C ILE A 300 24.19 -24.34 -0.59
N ILE A 301 24.30 -23.14 0.00
CA ILE A 301 25.55 -22.40 0.12
C ILE A 301 26.49 -23.01 1.19
N SER A 302 25.98 -23.53 2.30
CA SER A 302 26.83 -24.14 3.35
C SER A 302 27.43 -25.50 2.99
N ILE A 303 26.87 -26.23 2.01
CA ILE A 303 27.43 -27.52 1.55
C ILE A 303 28.53 -27.32 0.50
N ILE A 304 28.57 -26.15 -0.15
CA ILE A 304 29.63 -25.78 -1.10
C ILE A 304 30.86 -25.18 -0.36
N PHE A 305 30.70 -24.78 0.90
CA PHE A 305 31.75 -24.14 1.70
C PHE A 305 32.81 -25.09 2.31
N PHE A 306 32.69 -26.42 2.12
CA PHE A 306 33.66 -27.40 2.65
C PHE A 306 34.45 -28.19 1.59
N ALA A 307 34.39 -27.78 0.31
CA ALA A 307 35.09 -28.49 -0.78
C ALA A 307 36.08 -27.63 -1.60
N VAL A 308 36.32 -26.36 -1.25
CA VAL A 308 37.35 -25.55 -1.94
C VAL A 308 38.18 -24.77 -0.92
N LEU A 309 38.93 -25.51 -0.11
CA LEU A 309 40.15 -25.01 0.53
C LEU A 309 41.32 -25.89 0.09
N ALA A 310 41.74 -25.73 -1.15
CA ALA A 310 43.09 -26.07 -1.60
C ALA A 310 43.37 -25.41 -2.96
N LEU A 311 44.45 -24.63 -2.99
CA LEU A 311 45.15 -24.03 -4.13
C LEU A 311 44.68 -22.62 -4.54
N ALA A 312 45.43 -21.67 -3.98
CA ALA A 312 45.50 -20.27 -4.38
C ALA A 312 45.98 -20.09 -5.83
N LEU A 313 45.43 -19.08 -6.51
CA LEU A 313 46.21 -18.13 -7.31
C LEU A 313 45.59 -16.72 -7.15
N PRO A 314 46.42 -15.65 -7.14
CA PRO A 314 45.95 -14.28 -6.99
C PRO A 314 45.31 -13.80 -8.30
N GLY A 315 43.98 -13.64 -8.30
CA GLY A 315 43.27 -12.93 -9.36
C GLY A 315 43.49 -11.43 -9.21
N SER A 316 44.10 -10.82 -10.21
CA SER A 316 44.40 -9.39 -10.30
C SER A 316 43.15 -8.54 -10.09
N VAL A 317 43.19 -7.60 -9.15
CA VAL A 317 42.22 -6.50 -9.06
C VAL A 317 42.39 -5.65 -10.33
N LYS A 318 41.39 -5.64 -11.20
CA LYS A 318 41.34 -4.69 -12.32
C LYS A 318 41.22 -3.27 -11.74
N ALA A 319 42.02 -2.34 -12.26
CA ALA A 319 41.92 -0.91 -11.95
C ALA A 319 40.52 -0.39 -12.28
N ALA A 320 39.95 0.46 -11.41
CA ALA A 320 38.66 1.09 -11.70
C ALA A 320 38.76 2.08 -12.85
N GLY A 321 37.64 2.21 -13.55
CA GLY A 321 37.48 3.01 -14.76
C GLY A 321 36.03 3.00 -15.23
N LEU A 322 35.77 3.65 -16.36
CA LEU A 322 34.48 3.71 -17.01
C LEU A 322 33.83 2.31 -17.11
N ALA A 323 32.61 2.17 -16.59
CA ALA A 323 31.90 0.90 -16.63
C ALA A 323 31.38 0.58 -18.04
N ASN A 324 31.36 -0.72 -18.39
CA ASN A 324 30.79 -1.30 -19.59
C ASN A 324 29.50 -2.09 -19.27
N ALA A 325 28.87 -2.72 -20.26
CA ALA A 325 27.60 -3.44 -20.08
C ALA A 325 27.62 -4.48 -18.95
N ASP A 326 28.73 -5.20 -18.80
CA ASP A 326 28.86 -6.30 -17.84
C ASP A 326 29.06 -5.83 -16.40
N ASN A 327 29.51 -4.60 -16.19
CA ASN A 327 29.80 -4.06 -14.86
C ASN A 327 29.15 -2.70 -14.56
N ALA A 328 28.23 -2.23 -15.40
CA ALA A 328 27.46 -1.00 -15.20
C ALA A 328 26.76 -0.93 -13.83
N TYR A 329 26.36 -2.08 -13.29
CA TYR A 329 25.75 -2.17 -11.96
C TYR A 329 26.66 -1.62 -10.83
N GLN A 330 27.99 -1.62 -11.00
CA GLN A 330 28.94 -1.10 -10.00
C GLN A 330 28.87 0.42 -9.85
N ALA A 331 28.37 1.13 -10.87
CA ALA A 331 28.14 2.56 -10.83
C ALA A 331 26.77 2.93 -10.25
N ILE A 332 25.90 1.95 -9.97
CA ILE A 332 24.59 2.18 -9.39
C ILE A 332 24.72 2.24 -7.87
N VAL A 333 23.99 3.15 -7.24
CA VAL A 333 24.01 3.34 -5.79
C VAL A 333 22.59 3.30 -5.23
N LYS A 334 22.46 2.84 -3.98
CA LYS A 334 21.25 3.02 -3.18
C LYS A 334 21.36 4.37 -2.47
N ILE A 335 20.32 5.18 -2.58
CA ILE A 335 20.22 6.48 -1.90
C ILE A 335 19.22 6.32 -0.76
N LYS A 336 19.63 6.71 0.45
CA LYS A 336 18.73 6.84 1.60
C LYS A 336 18.62 8.32 1.95
N THR A 337 17.40 8.83 1.90
CA THR A 337 17.09 10.23 2.23
C THR A 337 16.67 10.30 3.68
N TYR A 338 17.37 11.14 4.45
CA TYR A 338 17.10 11.37 5.85
C TYR A 338 16.54 12.76 6.06
N SER A 339 15.62 12.86 7.03
CA SER A 339 15.03 14.10 7.51
C SER A 339 14.97 14.08 9.04
N LEU A 340 14.59 15.19 9.64
CA LEU A 340 14.38 15.29 11.08
C LEU A 340 13.01 14.74 11.47
N SER A 341 12.99 13.90 12.49
CA SER A 341 11.76 13.50 13.18
C SER A 341 11.17 14.67 13.97
N VAL A 342 9.96 14.47 14.50
CA VAL A 342 9.31 15.40 15.44
C VAL A 342 10.21 15.78 16.62
N ASP A 343 11.05 14.85 17.10
CA ASP A 343 11.98 15.06 18.21
C ASP A 343 13.33 15.66 17.78
N SER A 344 13.40 16.19 16.55
CA SER A 344 14.61 16.73 15.92
C SER A 344 15.72 15.70 15.72
N ALA A 345 15.42 14.41 15.65
CA ALA A 345 16.41 13.35 15.43
C ALA A 345 16.50 12.96 13.95
N LEU A 346 17.70 12.65 13.46
CA LEU A 346 17.91 12.25 12.08
C LEU A 346 17.40 10.81 11.85
N ILE A 347 16.37 10.67 11.00
CA ILE A 347 15.71 9.39 10.70
C ILE A 347 15.60 9.17 9.17
N PRO A 348 15.63 7.91 8.69
CA PRO A 348 15.39 7.63 7.28
C PRO A 348 13.93 7.92 6.93
N TYR A 349 13.72 8.60 5.80
CA TYR A 349 12.40 8.99 5.31
C TYR A 349 12.05 8.29 3.98
N ALA A 350 12.97 8.31 3.02
CA ALA A 350 12.78 7.71 1.70
C ALA A 350 14.03 6.95 1.24
N GLN A 351 13.86 6.14 0.19
CA GLN A 351 14.95 5.47 -0.49
C GLN A 351 14.72 5.45 -2.01
N GLY A 352 15.82 5.43 -2.76
CA GLY A 352 15.81 5.33 -4.22
C GLY A 352 17.16 4.85 -4.75
N SER A 353 17.35 5.00 -6.05
CA SER A 353 18.58 4.65 -6.76
C SER A 353 19.31 5.90 -7.24
N GLY A 354 20.58 5.75 -7.56
CA GLY A 354 21.38 6.78 -8.22
C GLY A 354 22.43 6.18 -9.13
N VAL A 355 23.03 7.01 -9.98
CA VAL A 355 24.11 6.64 -10.90
C VAL A 355 25.32 7.51 -10.61
N ILE A 356 26.48 6.89 -10.35
CA ILE A 356 27.76 7.60 -10.27
C ILE A 356 28.18 7.97 -11.70
N ILE A 357 28.41 9.26 -11.95
CA ILE A 357 28.68 9.83 -13.28
C ILE A 357 30.06 10.48 -13.38
N SER A 358 30.85 10.44 -12.30
CA SER A 358 32.26 10.82 -12.32
C SER A 358 33.07 10.07 -11.26
N GLY A 359 34.39 9.94 -11.49
CA GLY A 359 35.32 9.43 -10.48
C GLY A 359 35.44 10.30 -9.23
N SER A 360 34.93 11.54 -9.26
CA SER A 360 34.87 12.42 -8.07
C SER A 360 33.66 12.11 -7.16
N GLY A 361 32.83 11.12 -7.50
CA GLY A 361 31.64 10.77 -6.72
C GLY A 361 30.45 11.71 -6.97
N LEU A 362 30.33 12.24 -8.19
CA LEU A 362 29.11 12.92 -8.62
C LEU A 362 28.04 11.87 -8.92
N VAL A 363 26.86 12.02 -8.31
CA VAL A 363 25.75 11.06 -8.40
C VAL A 363 24.53 11.74 -8.98
N LEU A 364 23.90 11.11 -9.97
CA LEU A 364 22.64 11.53 -10.57
C LEU A 364 21.49 10.69 -10.01
N THR A 365 20.34 11.30 -9.73
CA THR A 365 19.13 10.62 -9.26
C THR A 365 17.89 11.43 -9.64
N ASN A 366 16.70 11.04 -9.20
CA ASN A 366 15.47 11.81 -9.43
C ASN A 366 15.24 12.89 -8.36
N TYR A 367 14.51 13.94 -8.72
CA TYR A 367 14.11 15.02 -7.82
C TYR A 367 13.26 14.48 -6.66
N HIS A 368 12.29 13.61 -6.96
CA HIS A 368 11.40 13.05 -5.93
C HIS A 368 12.11 12.10 -4.94
N VAL A 369 13.34 11.66 -5.24
CA VAL A 369 14.16 10.87 -4.30
C VAL A 369 14.79 11.79 -3.24
N VAL A 370 15.08 13.06 -3.58
CA VAL A 370 15.86 13.98 -2.75
C VAL A 370 15.03 15.09 -2.10
N SER A 371 13.90 15.46 -2.70
CA SER A 371 13.05 16.56 -2.25
C SER A 371 11.88 16.08 -1.40
N LEU A 372 11.60 16.80 -0.31
CA LEU A 372 10.50 16.59 0.62
C LEU A 372 9.92 17.96 0.97
N THR A 373 8.60 18.16 0.82
CA THR A 373 7.95 19.46 1.07
C THR A 373 6.95 19.40 2.22
N ASP A 374 6.88 20.45 3.05
CA ASP A 374 5.86 20.62 4.09
C ASP A 374 4.49 20.85 3.43
N PRO A 375 3.45 20.06 3.77
CA PRO A 375 2.16 20.15 3.10
C PRO A 375 1.39 21.45 3.38
N LEU A 376 1.76 22.23 4.40
CA LEU A 376 1.08 23.50 4.70
C LEU A 376 1.54 24.64 3.79
N ASP A 377 2.83 24.76 3.55
CA ASP A 377 3.43 25.89 2.83
C ASP A 377 4.32 25.50 1.64
N ASN A 378 4.42 24.19 1.34
CA ASN A 378 5.28 23.59 0.32
C ASN A 378 6.77 23.94 0.48
N SER A 379 7.21 24.32 1.69
CA SER A 379 8.62 24.57 1.95
C SER A 379 9.40 23.27 2.01
N ASP A 380 10.64 23.27 1.53
CA ASP A 380 11.50 22.08 1.58
C ASP A 380 11.86 21.73 3.04
N PHE A 381 11.62 20.49 3.44
CA PHE A 381 12.17 19.95 4.66
C PHE A 381 13.70 19.87 4.54
N PRO A 382 14.45 20.17 5.62
CA PRO A 382 15.89 19.93 5.62
C PRO A 382 16.19 18.43 5.42
N THR A 383 16.83 18.08 4.30
CA THR A 383 17.23 16.71 3.98
C THR A 383 18.75 16.54 3.92
N VAL A 384 19.18 15.29 4.10
CA VAL A 384 20.57 14.87 3.89
C VAL A 384 20.60 13.40 3.44
N PHE A 385 21.61 13.02 2.67
CA PHE A 385 21.61 11.74 1.95
C PHE A 385 22.75 10.84 2.42
N GLN A 386 22.43 9.56 2.60
CA GLN A 386 23.42 8.48 2.70
C GLN A 386 23.46 7.73 1.37
N ILE A 387 24.67 7.49 0.86
CA ILE A 387 24.93 6.80 -0.39
C ILE A 387 25.52 5.42 -0.08
N CYS A 388 24.93 4.38 -0.65
CA CYS A 388 25.45 3.02 -0.57
C CYS A 388 25.94 2.53 -1.92
N VAL A 389 27.24 2.22 -2.00
CA VAL A 389 27.92 1.87 -3.25
C VAL A 389 27.88 0.37 -3.52
N THR A 390 27.50 -0.01 -4.74
CA THR A 390 27.49 -1.41 -5.17
C THR A 390 28.91 -1.96 -5.33
N LYS A 391 29.25 -3.02 -4.59
CA LYS A 391 30.51 -3.77 -4.79
C LYS A 391 30.34 -4.98 -5.70
N ALA A 392 29.29 -5.76 -5.46
CA ALA A 392 28.93 -6.95 -6.22
C ALA A 392 27.40 -7.13 -6.25
N ILE A 393 26.88 -7.80 -7.27
CA ILE A 393 25.42 -7.97 -7.47
C ILE A 393 24.77 -8.67 -6.27
N GLU A 394 25.38 -9.72 -5.76
CA GLU A 394 24.83 -10.56 -4.69
C GLU A 394 25.16 -10.05 -3.28
N GLN A 395 25.76 -8.86 -3.16
CA GLN A 395 26.17 -8.28 -1.88
C GLN A 395 25.39 -7.01 -1.57
N GLU A 396 25.11 -6.80 -0.28
CA GLU A 396 24.56 -5.53 0.19
C GLU A 396 25.53 -4.38 -0.13
N PRO A 397 25.02 -3.20 -0.50
CA PRO A 397 25.85 -2.07 -0.86
C PRO A 397 26.56 -1.48 0.36
N ASP A 398 27.71 -0.88 0.08
CA ASP A 398 28.55 -0.24 1.07
C ASP A 398 28.04 1.17 1.41
N CYS A 399 27.26 1.29 2.48
CA CYS A 399 26.61 2.53 2.94
C CYS A 399 27.54 3.54 3.65
N ASN A 400 28.81 3.58 3.30
CA ASN A 400 29.85 4.32 4.04
C ASN A 400 29.97 5.79 3.66
N TYR A 401 29.03 6.30 2.86
CA TYR A 401 29.15 7.61 2.23
C TYR A 401 27.92 8.47 2.53
N ALA A 402 28.15 9.77 2.66
CA ALA A 402 27.10 10.78 2.69
C ALA A 402 27.17 11.62 1.40
N ALA A 403 26.10 12.34 1.08
CA ALA A 403 26.13 13.28 -0.04
C ALA A 403 25.40 14.60 0.26
N LYS A 404 25.84 15.65 -0.43
CA LYS A 404 25.18 16.96 -0.49
C LYS A 404 24.39 17.07 -1.79
N LEU A 405 23.21 17.69 -1.72
CA LEU A 405 22.52 18.15 -2.92
C LEU A 405 23.34 19.28 -3.56
N ILE A 406 23.63 19.19 -4.85
CA ILE A 406 24.21 20.26 -5.65
C ILE A 406 23.09 21.10 -6.23
N ASN A 407 22.22 20.46 -7.02
CA ASN A 407 21.12 21.09 -7.73
C ASN A 407 20.03 20.06 -8.02
N GLN A 408 18.83 20.52 -8.32
CA GLN A 408 17.67 19.69 -8.66
C GLN A 408 16.69 20.43 -9.57
N ASP A 409 15.92 19.69 -10.35
CA ASP A 409 14.90 20.21 -11.25
C ASP A 409 13.65 19.33 -11.16
N GLU A 410 12.55 19.94 -10.73
CA GLU A 410 11.26 19.27 -10.56
C GLU A 410 10.65 18.83 -11.90
N ASN A 411 10.84 19.61 -12.97
CA ASN A 411 10.22 19.32 -14.27
C ASN A 411 10.89 18.13 -14.94
N LEU A 412 12.22 18.12 -14.95
CA LEU A 412 13.04 17.02 -15.46
C LEU A 412 13.04 15.79 -14.53
N ASP A 413 12.48 15.94 -13.32
CA ASP A 413 12.55 15.01 -12.21
C ASP A 413 13.97 14.49 -11.99
N ILE A 414 14.94 15.41 -11.84
CA ILE A 414 16.36 15.06 -11.72
C ILE A 414 17.08 15.84 -10.62
N ALA A 415 18.08 15.22 -10.02
CA ALA A 415 18.93 15.83 -9.01
C ALA A 415 20.39 15.37 -9.11
N LEU A 416 21.30 16.26 -8.74
CA LEU A 416 22.73 16.01 -8.65
C LEU A 416 23.18 16.04 -7.20
N LEU A 417 23.87 14.98 -6.77
CA LEU A 417 24.44 14.83 -5.44
C LEU A 417 25.96 14.73 -5.54
N GLN A 418 26.67 15.36 -4.59
CA GLN A 418 28.11 15.21 -4.43
C GLN A 418 28.43 14.35 -3.20
N MET A 419 29.01 13.18 -3.42
CA MET A 419 29.51 12.34 -2.34
C MET A 419 30.55 13.09 -1.51
N GLN A 420 30.49 12.92 -0.20
CA GLN A 420 31.41 13.48 0.77
C GLN A 420 32.28 12.38 1.36
N SER A 421 33.57 12.66 1.54
CA SER A 421 34.44 11.77 2.29
C SER A 421 34.09 11.86 3.77
N VAL A 422 33.90 10.71 4.41
CA VAL A 422 33.65 10.66 5.84
C VAL A 422 35.00 10.43 6.52
N SER A 423 35.54 11.39 7.28
CA SER A 423 36.84 11.21 7.97
C SER A 423 36.97 9.83 8.64
N GLY A 424 38.04 9.09 8.32
CA GLY A 424 38.26 7.69 8.72
C GLY A 424 37.74 6.63 7.73
N LEU A 425 36.93 7.04 6.76
CA LEU A 425 36.40 6.26 5.65
C LEU A 425 36.71 7.02 4.35
N SER A 426 37.78 6.61 3.66
CA SER A 426 38.10 7.20 2.36
C SER A 426 37.01 6.87 1.35
N LEU A 427 36.62 7.86 0.53
CA LEU A 427 35.99 7.57 -0.75
C LEU A 427 36.90 6.56 -1.46
N SER A 428 36.35 5.41 -1.86
CA SER A 428 37.14 4.40 -2.57
C SER A 428 37.90 5.09 -3.70
N ASP A 429 39.23 4.92 -3.77
CA ASP A 429 40.10 5.53 -4.79
C ASP A 429 39.75 5.07 -6.23
N ASN A 430 38.69 4.28 -6.38
CA ASN A 430 38.36 3.45 -7.53
C ASN A 430 36.83 3.32 -7.71
N LEU A 431 36.10 4.44 -7.70
CA LEU A 431 34.66 4.44 -8.02
C LEU A 431 34.43 4.08 -9.50
N PHE A 432 33.56 3.11 -9.75
CA PHE A 432 32.99 2.88 -11.07
C PHE A 432 31.98 3.99 -11.37
N TYR A 433 32.01 4.51 -12.58
CA TYR A 433 31.06 5.51 -13.05
C TYR A 433 30.64 5.22 -14.49
N LEU A 434 29.48 5.71 -14.87
CA LEU A 434 28.96 5.65 -16.23
C LEU A 434 29.16 6.98 -16.94
N ASP A 435 29.62 6.93 -18.19
CA ASP A 435 29.68 8.09 -19.06
C ASP A 435 28.28 8.37 -19.60
N LEU A 436 27.87 9.63 -19.46
CA LEU A 436 26.60 10.15 -19.93
C LEU A 436 26.70 10.87 -21.28
N ASN A 437 27.91 10.99 -21.86
CA ASN A 437 28.12 11.51 -23.20
C ASN A 437 27.66 10.52 -24.28
N THR A 438 26.36 10.29 -24.28
CA THR A 438 25.72 9.23 -25.03
C THR A 438 24.60 9.82 -25.89
N ILE A 439 24.57 9.45 -27.16
CA ILE A 439 23.43 9.73 -28.04
C ILE A 439 22.51 8.51 -28.00
N ASP A 440 21.23 8.72 -27.70
CA ASP A 440 20.22 7.67 -27.83
C ASP A 440 19.86 7.44 -29.30
N ASN A 441 20.38 6.36 -29.89
CA ASN A 441 20.06 5.90 -31.25
C ASN A 441 19.14 4.65 -31.24
N THR A 442 18.54 4.32 -30.11
CA THR A 442 17.75 3.09 -29.98
C THR A 442 16.42 3.18 -30.73
N ALA A 443 15.90 2.04 -31.18
CA ALA A 443 14.60 1.87 -31.82
C ALA A 443 13.62 1.12 -30.91
N ILE A 444 12.32 1.22 -31.21
CA ILE A 444 11.29 0.38 -30.56
C ILE A 444 11.62 -1.09 -30.86
N GLY A 445 11.59 -1.93 -29.82
CA GLY A 445 11.98 -3.34 -29.84
C GLY A 445 13.43 -3.61 -29.45
N ASP A 446 14.29 -2.59 -29.39
CA ASP A 446 15.68 -2.76 -28.93
C ASP A 446 15.71 -3.20 -27.48
N LYS A 447 16.64 -4.10 -27.15
CA LYS A 447 16.79 -4.63 -25.79
C LYS A 447 17.45 -3.61 -24.88
N VAL A 448 16.92 -3.51 -23.67
CA VAL A 448 17.39 -2.60 -22.62
C VAL A 448 17.54 -3.32 -21.29
N THR A 449 18.42 -2.80 -20.44
CA THR A 449 18.59 -3.26 -19.07
C THR A 449 18.38 -2.09 -18.11
N VAL A 450 17.48 -2.26 -17.14
CA VAL A 450 17.25 -1.34 -16.03
C VAL A 450 18.03 -1.83 -14.82
N LEU A 451 18.77 -0.92 -14.19
CA LEU A 451 19.61 -1.19 -13.02
C LEU A 451 19.17 -0.27 -11.86
N GLY A 452 18.80 -0.86 -10.73
CA GLY A 452 18.28 -0.10 -9.58
C GLY A 452 18.19 -0.90 -8.28
N TYR A 453 17.65 -0.25 -7.24
CA TYR A 453 17.43 -0.79 -5.90
C TYR A 453 15.93 -0.78 -5.58
N PRO A 454 15.14 -1.69 -6.17
CA PRO A 454 13.72 -1.74 -5.92
C PRO A 454 13.47 -2.18 -4.48
N ALA A 455 12.50 -1.57 -3.81
CA ALA A 455 12.13 -1.90 -2.43
C ALA A 455 11.75 -3.38 -2.27
N ILE A 456 11.17 -3.99 -3.32
CA ILE A 456 10.79 -5.40 -3.35
C ILE A 456 11.98 -6.35 -3.58
N GLY A 457 13.10 -5.86 -4.13
CA GLY A 457 14.30 -6.63 -4.45
C GLY A 457 15.24 -6.86 -3.26
N GLY A 458 14.93 -6.28 -2.09
CA GLY A 458 15.76 -6.35 -0.90
C GLY A 458 16.91 -5.34 -0.92
N ASP A 459 18.05 -5.72 -0.35
CA ASP A 459 19.19 -4.82 -0.19
C ASP A 459 20.23 -4.94 -1.32
N THR A 460 20.09 -5.87 -2.25
CA THR A 460 20.98 -6.03 -3.41
C THR A 460 20.49 -5.25 -4.62
N VAL A 461 21.42 -4.85 -5.51
CA VAL A 461 21.06 -4.24 -6.79
C VAL A 461 20.26 -5.23 -7.64
N THR A 462 19.23 -4.75 -8.33
CA THR A 462 18.40 -5.52 -9.24
C THR A 462 18.69 -5.14 -10.68
N ILE A 463 18.71 -6.16 -11.55
CA ILE A 463 18.96 -6.04 -12.98
C ILE A 463 17.74 -6.58 -13.72
N SER A 464 16.93 -5.69 -14.28
CA SER A 464 15.73 -6.04 -15.04
C SER A 464 16.01 -5.88 -16.53
N LYS A 465 15.69 -6.90 -17.34
CA LYS A 465 15.84 -6.84 -18.80
C LYS A 465 14.49 -6.71 -19.48
N GLY A 466 14.45 -5.92 -20.55
CA GLY A 466 13.26 -5.72 -21.36
C GLY A 466 13.59 -5.21 -22.74
N SER A 467 12.64 -4.54 -23.36
CA SER A 467 12.72 -3.89 -24.65
C SER A 467 12.05 -2.53 -24.63
N ILE A 468 12.48 -1.65 -25.53
CA ILE A 468 11.83 -0.35 -25.72
C ILE A 468 10.46 -0.61 -26.32
N SER A 469 9.42 -0.36 -25.53
CA SER A 469 8.02 -0.53 -25.92
C SER A 469 7.44 0.73 -26.57
N GLY A 470 8.11 1.87 -26.41
CA GLY A 470 7.72 3.12 -27.07
C GLY A 470 8.65 4.28 -26.74
N LYS A 471 8.50 5.38 -27.47
CA LYS A 471 9.11 6.68 -27.16
C LYS A 471 8.03 7.75 -27.15
N SER A 472 8.17 8.73 -26.29
CA SER A 472 7.28 9.88 -26.22
C SER A 472 8.06 11.15 -25.96
N GLU A 473 7.48 12.28 -26.31
CA GLU A 473 8.01 13.61 -26.01
C GLU A 473 6.95 14.36 -25.22
N LYS A 474 7.34 14.95 -24.09
CA LYS A 474 6.45 15.69 -23.19
C LYS A 474 7.28 16.83 -22.57
N TYR A 475 6.79 18.07 -22.60
CA TYR A 475 7.52 19.24 -22.08
C TYR A 475 8.90 19.47 -22.73
N ASP A 476 9.05 19.20 -24.04
CA ASP A 476 10.36 19.20 -24.74
C ASP A 476 11.38 18.18 -24.18
N GLU A 477 10.92 17.26 -23.35
CA GLU A 477 11.70 16.14 -22.83
C GLU A 477 11.33 14.85 -23.55
N LYS A 478 12.36 14.07 -23.87
CA LYS A 478 12.22 12.77 -24.51
C LYS A 478 12.14 11.72 -23.43
N TRP A 479 11.21 10.79 -23.60
CA TRP A 479 10.92 9.70 -22.69
C TRP A 479 10.99 8.38 -23.43
N ILE A 480 11.55 7.38 -22.78
CA ILE A 480 11.60 5.99 -23.25
C ILE A 480 10.62 5.18 -22.41
N LYS A 481 9.77 4.39 -23.06
CA LYS A 481 8.89 3.42 -22.45
C LYS A 481 9.52 2.04 -22.60
N THR A 482 9.51 1.24 -21.55
CA THR A 482 10.10 -0.09 -21.51
C THR A 482 9.16 -1.11 -20.88
N ASP A 483 9.19 -2.34 -21.37
CA ASP A 483 8.52 -3.49 -20.73
C ASP A 483 9.38 -4.16 -19.65
N ALA A 484 10.59 -3.64 -19.40
CA ALA A 484 11.41 -4.07 -18.28
C ALA A 484 10.69 -3.80 -16.96
N VAL A 485 10.77 -4.74 -16.01
CA VAL A 485 10.17 -4.58 -14.68
C VAL A 485 10.84 -3.43 -13.94
N VAL A 486 10.08 -2.38 -13.67
CA VAL A 486 10.46 -1.22 -12.85
C VAL A 486 9.53 -1.15 -11.66
N SER A 487 10.07 -0.88 -10.48
CA SER A 487 9.33 -0.81 -9.22
C SER A 487 9.80 0.36 -8.36
N PHE A 488 9.02 0.67 -7.31
CA PHE A 488 9.40 1.69 -6.33
C PHE A 488 10.80 1.39 -5.78
N GLY A 489 11.71 2.36 -5.84
CA GLY A 489 13.12 2.22 -5.48
C GLY A 489 14.08 2.13 -6.67
N ASP A 490 13.63 1.71 -7.86
CA ASP A 490 14.43 1.77 -9.09
C ASP A 490 14.63 3.20 -9.61
N SER A 491 13.75 4.12 -9.22
CA SER A 491 13.80 5.54 -9.56
C SER A 491 15.16 6.15 -9.20
N GLY A 492 15.78 6.79 -10.18
CA GLY A 492 17.11 7.38 -10.14
C GLY A 492 18.22 6.43 -10.62
N GLY A 493 17.89 5.18 -10.91
CA GLY A 493 18.80 4.18 -11.49
C GLY A 493 19.05 4.39 -12.99
N ALA A 494 19.95 3.60 -13.57
CA ALA A 494 20.28 3.71 -14.99
C ALA A 494 19.47 2.75 -15.84
N THR A 495 19.08 3.21 -17.04
CA THR A 495 18.71 2.31 -18.14
C THR A 495 19.81 2.34 -19.19
N ILE A 496 20.30 1.15 -19.57
CA ILE A 496 21.39 0.95 -20.53
C ILE A 496 20.94 0.12 -21.74
N ASP A 497 21.58 0.36 -22.88
CA ASP A 497 21.45 -0.49 -24.07
C ASP A 497 22.30 -1.78 -23.96
N VAL A 498 22.25 -2.62 -25.00
CA VAL A 498 23.03 -3.87 -25.07
C VAL A 498 24.56 -3.67 -25.09
N ASN A 499 25.03 -2.46 -25.36
CA ASN A 499 26.45 -2.10 -25.35
C ASN A 499 26.88 -1.49 -24.02
N GLY A 500 25.96 -1.33 -23.05
CA GLY A 500 26.22 -0.71 -21.76
C GLY A 500 26.19 0.81 -21.78
N LYS A 501 25.69 1.41 -22.85
CA LYS A 501 25.55 2.86 -22.99
C LYS A 501 24.31 3.32 -22.24
N VAL A 502 24.43 4.34 -21.40
CA VAL A 502 23.27 4.94 -20.72
C VAL A 502 22.37 5.60 -21.75
N ILE A 503 21.10 5.19 -21.79
CA ILE A 503 20.07 5.78 -22.65
C ILE A 503 19.09 6.64 -21.87
N GLY A 504 19.09 6.54 -20.54
CA GLY A 504 18.32 7.41 -19.67
C GLY A 504 18.33 7.01 -18.20
N ILE A 505 17.62 7.79 -17.40
CA ILE A 505 17.43 7.58 -15.95
C ILE A 505 16.03 7.04 -15.71
N THR A 506 15.94 5.92 -14.99
CA THR A 506 14.68 5.28 -14.65
C THR A 506 13.92 6.19 -13.69
N THR A 507 12.66 6.51 -13.98
CA THR A 507 11.93 7.55 -13.23
C THR A 507 10.64 7.03 -12.62
N ALA A 508 9.81 6.35 -13.41
CA ALA A 508 8.49 5.92 -12.98
C ALA A 508 8.13 4.56 -13.57
N ALA A 509 7.16 3.89 -12.96
CA ALA A 509 6.50 2.72 -13.50
C ALA A 509 5.00 2.88 -13.32
N TYR A 510 4.25 2.52 -14.35
CA TYR A 510 2.80 2.35 -14.24
C TYR A 510 2.51 0.87 -14.42
N SER A 511 1.90 0.28 -13.41
CA SER A 511 1.46 -1.09 -13.47
C SER A 511 -0.06 -1.11 -13.47
N ASP A 512 -0.63 -1.88 -14.38
CA ASP A 512 -2.04 -2.23 -14.41
C ASP A 512 -2.20 -3.75 -14.55
N TYR A 513 -3.44 -4.20 -14.73
CA TYR A 513 -3.78 -5.62 -14.87
C TYR A 513 -3.14 -6.32 -16.08
N LEU A 514 -2.58 -5.58 -17.05
CA LEU A 514 -2.00 -6.10 -18.29
C LEU A 514 -0.46 -6.14 -18.26
N GLY A 515 0.18 -5.55 -17.25
CA GLY A 515 1.63 -5.57 -17.08
C GLY A 515 2.17 -4.29 -16.44
N SER A 516 3.49 -4.19 -16.38
CA SER A 516 4.19 -2.97 -15.94
C SER A 516 4.82 -2.28 -17.14
N LEU A 517 4.62 -0.98 -17.24
CA LEU A 517 5.24 -0.11 -18.22
C LEU A 517 6.17 0.87 -17.50
N GLY A 518 7.48 0.66 -17.65
CA GLY A 518 8.51 1.53 -17.12
C GLY A 518 8.70 2.78 -17.98
N TYR A 519 8.99 3.91 -17.33
CA TYR A 519 9.27 5.20 -17.94
C TYR A 519 10.67 5.66 -17.53
N VAL A 520 11.45 6.04 -18.54
CA VAL A 520 12.84 6.44 -18.43
C VAL A 520 12.99 7.82 -19.05
N ASN A 521 13.50 8.78 -18.28
CA ASN A 521 13.84 10.09 -18.82
C ASN A 521 15.09 9.96 -19.71
N ASN A 522 14.97 10.31 -20.98
CA ASN A 522 15.99 10.06 -21.98
C ASN A 522 17.23 10.91 -21.71
N ILE A 523 18.41 10.30 -21.84
CA ILE A 523 19.68 10.97 -21.54
C ILE A 523 19.89 12.26 -22.35
N VAL A 524 19.34 12.33 -23.56
CA VAL A 524 19.44 13.51 -24.43
C VAL A 524 18.77 14.74 -23.81
N SER A 525 17.68 14.56 -23.07
CA SER A 525 16.98 15.65 -22.37
C SER A 525 17.71 16.10 -21.11
N LEU A 526 18.53 15.23 -20.53
CA LEU A 526 19.20 15.47 -19.26
C LEU A 526 20.60 16.09 -19.44
N ILE A 527 21.28 15.79 -20.55
CA ILE A 527 22.72 16.08 -20.70
C ILE A 527 23.06 17.56 -20.64
N GLY A 528 22.18 18.43 -21.16
CA GLY A 528 22.37 19.88 -21.14
C GLY A 528 22.32 20.42 -19.71
N TRP A 529 21.31 20.00 -18.95
CA TRP A 529 21.16 20.36 -17.54
C TRP A 529 22.31 19.82 -16.70
N ILE A 530 22.69 18.55 -16.88
CA ILE A 530 23.82 17.93 -16.15
C ILE A 530 25.12 18.70 -16.43
N SER A 531 25.38 19.03 -17.69
CA SER A 531 26.60 19.74 -18.08
C SER A 531 26.68 21.15 -17.49
N ALA A 532 25.54 21.84 -17.37
CA ALA A 532 25.47 23.18 -16.77
C ALA A 532 25.76 23.17 -15.27
N HIS A 533 25.29 22.15 -14.54
CA HIS A 533 25.30 22.16 -13.07
C HIS A 533 26.39 21.26 -12.43
N ARG A 534 27.03 20.36 -13.19
CA ARG A 534 28.02 19.40 -12.63
C ARG A 534 29.28 20.01 -12.00
N GLN A 535 29.54 21.30 -12.20
CA GLN A 535 30.68 22.03 -11.62
C GLN A 535 30.25 22.97 -10.47
N GLU A 536 28.97 23.00 -10.12
CA GLU A 536 28.48 23.83 -9.03
C GLU A 536 28.94 23.30 -7.68
N THR A 537 29.17 24.23 -6.75
CA THR A 537 29.54 23.88 -5.38
C THR A 537 28.25 23.60 -4.58
N PRO A 538 28.14 22.43 -3.93
CA PRO A 538 26.95 22.12 -3.15
C PRO A 538 26.73 23.12 -2.00
N PRO A 539 25.50 23.60 -1.76
CA PRO A 539 25.17 24.44 -0.61
C PRO A 539 25.55 23.79 0.73
N ALA A 540 25.70 24.63 1.75
CA ALA A 540 25.87 24.17 3.12
C ALA A 540 24.58 23.46 3.59
N SER A 541 24.73 22.26 4.17
CA SER A 541 23.61 21.54 4.78
C SER A 541 23.82 21.50 6.31
N PRO A 542 22.83 21.95 7.11
CA PRO A 542 22.91 21.92 8.57
C PRO A 542 22.88 20.49 9.14
N LEU A 543 22.49 19.50 8.33
CA LEU A 543 22.38 18.10 8.74
C LEU A 543 23.59 17.26 8.34
N MET A 544 24.51 17.82 7.56
CA MET A 544 25.67 17.07 7.04
C MET A 544 26.53 16.51 8.16
N ASP A 545 26.91 17.31 9.16
CA ASP A 545 27.78 16.85 10.24
C ASP A 545 27.14 15.71 11.05
N ARG A 546 25.81 15.77 11.22
CA ARG A 546 25.03 14.70 11.87
C ARG A 546 25.00 13.44 11.03
N MET A 547 24.80 13.55 9.72
CA MET A 547 24.89 12.40 8.81
C MET A 547 26.29 11.78 8.83
N LEU A 548 27.34 12.59 8.77
CA LEU A 548 28.72 12.11 8.84
C LEU A 548 28.98 11.37 10.17
N ALA A 549 28.48 11.89 11.29
CA ALA A 549 28.57 11.23 12.58
C ALA A 549 27.79 9.90 12.62
N LEU A 550 26.58 9.87 12.04
CA LEU A 550 25.75 8.67 11.93
C LEU A 550 26.45 7.58 11.11
N VAL A 551 26.97 7.91 9.93
CA VAL A 551 27.69 6.97 9.06
C VAL A 551 28.96 6.45 9.73
N ARG A 552 29.75 7.31 10.38
CA ARG A 552 30.92 6.86 11.17
C ARG A 552 30.51 5.87 12.25
N LYS A 553 29.40 6.15 12.94
CA LYS A 553 28.93 5.27 14.02
C LYS A 553 28.49 3.92 13.48
N GLN A 554 27.82 3.89 12.33
CA GLN A 554 27.43 2.65 11.65
C GLN A 554 28.64 1.78 11.31
N GLU A 555 29.76 2.36 10.90
CA GLU A 555 30.99 1.61 10.65
C GLU A 555 31.69 1.13 11.92
N GLU A 556 31.79 1.99 12.93
CA GLU A 556 32.41 1.67 14.22
C GLU A 556 31.76 0.41 14.86
N ILE A 557 30.43 0.32 14.77
CA ILE A 557 29.66 -0.73 15.45
C ILE A 557 29.71 -2.08 14.73
N LYS A 558 30.10 -2.14 13.44
CA LYS A 558 30.25 -3.40 12.69
C LYS A 558 31.29 -4.32 13.33
N THR A 559 32.38 -3.75 13.85
CA THR A 559 33.46 -4.52 14.49
C THR A 559 33.43 -4.49 16.02
N SER A 560 32.61 -3.62 16.61
CA SER A 560 32.53 -3.47 18.06
C SER A 560 31.55 -4.45 18.69
N ASN A 561 31.87 -4.97 19.87
CA ASN A 561 30.94 -5.68 20.75
C ASN A 561 30.26 -4.75 21.76
N ILE A 562 30.62 -3.46 21.78
CA ILE A 562 30.04 -2.42 22.66
C ILE A 562 29.49 -1.30 21.79
N PHE A 563 28.20 -1.02 21.92
CA PHE A 563 27.61 0.20 21.39
C PHE A 563 27.69 1.28 22.46
N THR A 564 28.14 2.49 22.07
CA THR A 564 28.19 3.67 22.94
C THR A 564 27.50 4.83 22.27
N LYS A 565 26.61 5.51 22.98
CA LYS A 565 26.01 6.78 22.57
C LYS A 565 26.43 7.87 23.54
N ASP A 566 26.71 9.06 23.02
CA ASP A 566 27.16 10.20 23.84
C ASP A 566 25.99 10.93 24.50
N TYR A 567 24.86 11.09 23.80
CA TYR A 567 23.68 11.77 24.34
C TYR A 567 22.33 11.18 23.90
N PRO A 568 21.47 10.72 24.82
CA PRO A 568 21.76 10.51 26.23
C PRO A 568 22.84 9.43 26.38
N SER A 569 23.71 9.53 27.39
CA SER A 569 24.91 8.66 27.44
C SER A 569 24.59 7.25 27.91
N PHE A 570 24.65 6.29 26.99
CA PHE A 570 24.47 4.89 27.35
C PHE A 570 25.39 3.95 26.57
N THR A 571 25.62 2.78 27.15
CA THR A 571 26.31 1.67 26.48
C THR A 571 25.52 0.39 26.60
N ILE A 572 25.57 -0.44 25.57
CA ILE A 572 25.07 -1.82 25.57
C ILE A 572 26.13 -2.73 24.93
N THR A 573 26.13 -4.01 25.28
CA THR A 573 27.03 -5.00 24.69
C THR A 573 26.25 -6.08 23.95
N LYS A 574 26.91 -6.72 22.99
CA LYS A 574 26.36 -7.85 22.23
C LYS A 574 27.32 -9.06 22.25
N PRO A 575 26.81 -10.29 22.08
CA PRO A 575 27.62 -11.45 21.76
C PRO A 575 28.36 -11.32 20.42
N ALA A 576 29.34 -12.18 20.19
CA ALA A 576 30.18 -12.14 18.98
C ALA A 576 29.42 -12.50 17.69
N ASP A 577 28.39 -13.35 17.78
CA ASP A 577 27.56 -13.84 16.68
C ASP A 577 26.30 -12.99 16.43
N TRP A 578 26.17 -11.85 17.13
CA TRP A 578 25.08 -10.89 16.95
C TRP A 578 25.62 -9.61 16.33
N ASP A 579 24.75 -8.83 15.72
CA ASP A 579 25.09 -7.58 15.02
C ASP A 579 24.32 -6.40 15.62
N PHE A 580 24.98 -5.24 15.68
CA PHE A 580 24.31 -3.97 15.93
C PHE A 580 23.79 -3.39 14.61
N THR A 581 22.60 -2.81 14.65
CA THR A 581 22.05 -1.99 13.56
C THR A 581 21.66 -0.63 14.12
N TYR A 582 22.25 0.44 13.58
CA TYR A 582 22.02 1.82 14.01
C TYR A 582 21.57 2.68 12.83
N ALA A 583 20.34 2.43 12.36
CA ALA A 583 19.82 3.04 11.14
C ALA A 583 19.47 4.54 11.29
N ASN A 584 19.32 5.03 12.53
CA ASN A 584 18.92 6.39 12.86
C ASN A 584 19.49 6.81 14.22
N GLU A 585 19.28 8.06 14.61
CA GLU A 585 19.80 8.58 15.87
C GLU A 585 18.99 8.19 17.11
N VAL A 586 17.80 7.60 16.99
CA VAL A 586 16.91 7.31 18.12
C VAL A 586 16.86 5.84 18.50
N SER A 587 17.44 4.94 17.71
CA SER A 587 17.33 3.51 17.98
C SER A 587 18.57 2.72 17.58
N VAL A 588 18.91 1.75 18.43
CA VAL A 588 19.89 0.70 18.12
C VAL A 588 19.21 -0.65 18.29
N ARG A 589 19.34 -1.51 17.28
CA ARG A 589 18.87 -2.89 17.29
C ARG A 589 20.06 -3.83 17.44
N VAL A 590 19.88 -4.91 18.18
CA VAL A 590 20.83 -6.01 18.38
C VAL A 590 20.11 -7.28 17.96
N ALA A 591 20.62 -7.98 16.96
CA ALA A 591 20.00 -9.20 16.46
C ALA A 591 21.05 -10.22 16.02
N GLN A 592 20.72 -11.50 16.08
CA GLN A 592 21.60 -12.57 15.59
C GLN A 592 21.59 -12.63 14.05
N GLY A 593 22.28 -11.70 13.39
CA GLY A 593 22.35 -11.61 11.93
C GLY A 593 20.97 -11.64 11.23
N ALA A 594 20.95 -12.04 9.96
CA ALA A 594 19.73 -12.21 9.16
C ALA A 594 18.98 -13.53 9.49
N ASN A 595 18.92 -13.92 10.76
CA ASN A 595 18.26 -15.14 11.22
C ASN A 595 16.85 -14.80 11.69
N GLU A 596 15.84 -15.09 10.88
CA GLU A 596 14.43 -14.71 11.16
C GLU A 596 13.80 -15.51 12.32
N GLU A 597 14.47 -16.58 12.76
CA GLU A 597 14.10 -17.39 13.92
C GLU A 597 14.84 -16.98 15.20
N GLY A 598 15.83 -16.07 15.11
CA GLY A 598 16.68 -15.65 16.21
C GLY A 598 16.06 -14.55 17.08
N GLY A 599 16.62 -14.38 18.27
CA GLY A 599 16.26 -13.32 19.19
C GLY A 599 16.63 -11.92 18.67
N ASP A 600 15.95 -10.93 19.21
CA ASP A 600 16.00 -9.52 18.82
C ASP A 600 15.90 -8.66 20.07
N VAL A 601 16.69 -7.60 20.16
CA VAL A 601 16.53 -6.52 21.15
C VAL A 601 16.68 -5.17 20.47
N SER A 602 15.74 -4.25 20.69
CA SER A 602 15.86 -2.87 20.22
C SER A 602 15.78 -1.90 21.39
N PHE A 603 16.71 -0.94 21.45
CA PHE A 603 16.71 0.16 22.40
C PHE A 603 16.37 1.45 21.64
N SER A 604 15.22 2.02 21.96
CA SER A 604 14.69 3.25 21.34
C SER A 604 14.63 4.39 22.34
N LEU A 605 14.91 5.60 21.89
CA LEU A 605 14.92 6.82 22.68
C LEU A 605 13.69 7.64 22.33
N LEU A 606 12.84 7.86 23.33
CA LEU A 606 11.65 8.70 23.19
C LEU A 606 11.90 9.99 23.95
N LYS A 607 12.02 11.12 23.24
CA LYS A 607 12.23 12.42 23.89
C LYS A 607 10.97 12.82 24.65
N LYS A 608 11.13 13.51 25.78
CA LYS A 608 10.03 13.95 26.64
C LYS A 608 10.13 15.43 26.93
N ALA A 609 8.96 16.07 27.03
CA ALA A 609 8.87 17.50 27.32
C ALA A 609 9.23 17.84 28.77
N TYR A 610 9.35 16.86 29.66
CA TYR A 610 9.83 17.04 31.02
C TYR A 610 10.50 15.76 31.53
N LEU A 611 11.27 15.87 32.62
CA LEU A 611 11.95 14.74 33.24
C LEU A 611 10.94 13.67 33.72
N MET A 612 11.05 12.47 33.16
CA MET A 612 10.16 11.36 33.50
C MET A 612 10.59 10.67 34.79
N SER A 613 9.61 10.29 35.62
CA SER A 613 9.80 9.34 36.73
C SER A 613 9.19 7.99 36.38
N LYS A 614 9.62 6.92 37.07
CA LYS A 614 9.08 5.57 36.86
C LYS A 614 7.55 5.51 37.04
N ASP A 615 7.03 6.27 38.01
CA ASP A 615 5.60 6.25 38.37
C ASP A 615 4.71 6.87 37.27
N ASN A 616 5.31 7.71 36.43
CA ASN A 616 4.60 8.42 35.36
C ASN A 616 4.63 7.70 34.00
N ILE A 617 5.33 6.57 33.88
CA ILE A 617 5.51 5.86 32.61
C ILE A 617 4.18 5.36 32.03
N VAL A 618 3.36 4.67 32.83
CA VAL A 618 2.11 4.08 32.33
C VAL A 618 1.08 5.15 31.95
N PRO A 619 0.85 6.20 32.77
CA PRO A 619 0.04 7.34 32.34
C PRO A 619 0.51 7.92 31.01
N GLU A 620 1.82 8.07 30.81
CA GLU A 620 2.41 8.60 29.58
C GLU A 620 2.19 7.69 28.36
N ILE A 621 2.29 6.36 28.52
CA ILE A 621 2.01 5.41 27.44
C ILE A 621 0.54 5.49 27.02
N LYS A 622 -0.37 5.51 27.99
CA LYS A 622 -1.81 5.66 27.73
C LYS A 622 -2.10 6.97 26.98
N ARG A 623 -1.50 8.07 27.46
CA ARG A 623 -1.57 9.38 26.82
C ARG A 623 -1.07 9.34 25.36
N ALA A 624 0.09 8.72 25.12
CA ALA A 624 0.67 8.62 23.79
C ALA A 624 -0.18 7.76 22.83
N PHE A 625 -0.75 6.64 23.29
CA PHE A 625 -1.68 5.85 22.48
C PHE A 625 -2.97 6.61 22.17
N ASN A 626 -3.45 7.42 23.12
CA ASN A 626 -4.62 8.26 22.91
C ASN A 626 -4.36 9.37 21.89
N ALA A 627 -3.27 10.13 22.06
CA ALA A 627 -2.86 11.19 21.13
C ALA A 627 -2.63 10.66 19.71
N ALA A 628 -2.29 9.37 19.55
CA ALA A 628 -2.14 8.71 18.27
C ALA A 628 -3.47 8.15 17.69
N GLY A 629 -4.60 8.30 18.38
CA GLY A 629 -5.90 7.73 17.98
C GLY A 629 -5.95 6.20 18.06
N LYS A 630 -5.13 5.59 18.93
CA LYS A 630 -4.93 4.13 19.01
C LYS A 630 -5.42 3.51 20.32
N SER A 631 -6.05 4.26 21.21
CA SER A 631 -6.47 3.77 22.54
C SER A 631 -7.39 2.55 22.48
N SER A 632 -8.24 2.42 21.45
CA SER A 632 -9.13 1.27 21.23
C SER A 632 -8.43 0.02 20.68
N LEU A 633 -7.21 0.16 20.14
CA LEU A 633 -6.46 -0.93 19.51
C LEU A 633 -5.49 -1.62 20.48
N PHE A 634 -5.23 -1.03 21.65
CA PHE A 634 -4.24 -1.51 22.61
C PHE A 634 -4.80 -1.55 24.02
N THR A 635 -4.52 -2.63 24.74
CA THR A 635 -4.85 -2.75 26.17
C THR A 635 -3.59 -3.04 26.96
N ILE A 636 -3.31 -2.27 28.00
CA ILE A 636 -2.27 -2.61 28.97
C ILE A 636 -2.81 -3.73 29.86
N THR A 637 -2.27 -4.93 29.73
CA THR A 637 -2.74 -6.13 30.45
C THR A 637 -1.96 -6.40 31.73
N ALA A 638 -0.74 -5.89 31.84
CA ALA A 638 0.06 -5.94 33.05
C ALA A 638 1.10 -4.81 33.08
N GLU A 639 1.45 -4.38 34.29
CA GLU A 639 2.59 -3.51 34.55
C GLU A 639 3.35 -4.03 35.77
N GLN A 640 4.67 -3.91 35.73
CA GLN A 640 5.54 -4.37 36.81
C GLN A 640 6.71 -3.41 36.98
N ASP A 641 6.99 -2.99 38.21
CA ASP A 641 8.23 -2.31 38.55
C ASP A 641 9.41 -3.25 38.35
N ILE A 642 10.42 -2.79 37.61
CA ILE A 642 11.62 -3.56 37.30
C ILE A 642 12.87 -2.76 37.62
N THR A 643 13.97 -3.50 37.76
CA THR A 643 15.31 -2.94 37.86
C THR A 643 16.19 -3.63 36.82
N ILE A 644 16.67 -2.88 35.83
CA ILE A 644 17.62 -3.38 34.84
C ILE A 644 18.98 -2.79 35.20
N ASN A 645 19.90 -3.64 35.63
CA ASN A 645 21.24 -3.25 36.06
C ASN A 645 21.27 -2.02 37.00
N GLY A 646 20.43 -2.03 38.04
CA GLY A 646 20.34 -0.94 39.03
C GLY A 646 19.51 0.27 38.60
N TYR A 647 19.08 0.36 37.33
CA TYR A 647 18.20 1.41 36.85
C TYR A 647 16.74 1.00 37.03
N SER A 648 15.97 1.84 37.71
CA SER A 648 14.55 1.58 37.96
C SER A 648 13.71 1.95 36.74
N GLY A 649 12.75 1.10 36.38
CA GLY A 649 11.84 1.31 35.26
C GLY A 649 10.54 0.52 35.42
N LYS A 650 9.79 0.39 34.34
CA LYS A 650 8.58 -0.46 34.29
C LYS A 650 8.62 -1.42 33.11
N LEU A 651 8.17 -2.65 33.33
CA LEU A 651 7.80 -3.60 32.31
C LEU A 651 6.30 -3.46 32.07
N VAL A 652 5.92 -3.09 30.86
CA VAL A 652 4.52 -2.92 30.46
C VAL A 652 4.20 -4.00 29.44
N THR A 653 3.13 -4.75 29.69
CA THR A 653 2.60 -5.75 28.77
C THR A 653 1.39 -5.15 28.09
N ILE A 654 1.44 -5.06 26.76
CA ILE A 654 0.34 -4.57 25.93
C ILE A 654 -0.24 -5.73 25.12
N SER A 655 -1.55 -5.72 24.93
CA SER A 655 -2.28 -6.61 24.03
C SER A 655 -2.88 -5.77 22.90
N SER A 656 -2.75 -6.21 21.66
CA SER A 656 -3.39 -5.59 20.49
C SER A 656 -3.82 -6.67 19.52
N LEU A 657 -5.11 -6.71 19.17
CA LEU A 657 -5.67 -7.70 18.24
C LEU A 657 -5.30 -9.17 18.56
N GLY A 658 -5.13 -9.48 19.85
CA GLY A 658 -4.77 -10.83 20.34
C GLY A 658 -3.25 -11.10 20.43
N GLU A 659 -2.41 -10.20 19.93
CA GLU A 659 -0.95 -10.27 20.08
C GLU A 659 -0.51 -9.58 21.37
N ILE A 660 0.47 -10.16 22.06
CA ILE A 660 1.01 -9.63 23.33
C ILE A 660 2.44 -9.18 23.11
N ALA A 661 2.73 -7.92 23.46
CA ALA A 661 4.08 -7.38 23.47
C ALA A 661 4.52 -6.96 24.88
N LYS A 662 5.78 -7.18 25.20
CA LYS A 662 6.42 -6.80 26.46
C LYS A 662 7.44 -5.70 26.20
N LEU A 663 7.32 -4.61 26.95
CA LEU A 663 8.07 -3.37 26.72
C LEU A 663 8.73 -2.93 28.02
N TYR A 664 10.06 -2.82 28.05
CA TYR A 664 10.75 -2.21 29.18
C TYR A 664 10.91 -0.72 28.94
N TYR A 665 10.58 0.07 29.96
CA TYR A 665 10.69 1.51 29.93
C TYR A 665 11.60 1.97 31.07
N ILE A 666 12.69 2.66 30.73
CA ILE A 666 13.66 3.19 31.70
C ILE A 666 13.74 4.71 31.49
N PRO A 667 13.34 5.52 32.48
CA PRO A 667 13.48 6.97 32.41
C PRO A 667 14.97 7.33 32.55
N TYR A 668 15.48 8.15 31.65
CA TYR A 668 16.87 8.58 31.66
C TYR A 668 17.02 9.97 31.06
N GLN A 669 17.34 10.95 31.91
CA GLN A 669 17.37 12.36 31.53
C GLN A 669 16.03 12.76 30.89
N GLU A 670 16.07 13.51 29.80
CA GLU A 670 14.89 13.90 29.01
C GLU A 670 14.34 12.82 28.08
N TYR A 671 14.83 11.58 28.21
CA TYR A 671 14.40 10.46 27.38
C TYR A 671 13.72 9.39 28.22
N LEU A 672 12.84 8.67 27.55
CA LEU A 672 12.38 7.37 27.98
C LEU A 672 13.01 6.32 27.06
N ILE A 673 13.88 5.48 27.62
CA ILE A 673 14.48 4.36 26.88
C ILE A 673 13.43 3.25 26.83
N LEU A 674 12.96 2.95 25.63
CA LEU A 674 12.08 1.82 25.33
C LEU A 674 12.92 0.64 24.84
N ILE A 675 12.82 -0.48 25.52
CA ILE A 675 13.44 -1.74 25.11
C ILE A 675 12.34 -2.71 24.68
N THR A 676 12.40 -3.13 23.42
CA THR A 676 11.56 -4.19 22.85
C THR A 676 12.41 -5.40 22.54
N TYR A 677 11.84 -6.61 22.62
CA TYR A 677 12.60 -7.82 22.36
C TYR A 677 11.72 -8.99 21.90
N GLN A 678 12.36 -9.96 21.26
CA GLN A 678 11.83 -11.29 20.92
C GLN A 678 12.87 -12.33 21.34
N TYR A 679 12.46 -13.45 21.94
CA TYR A 679 13.37 -14.53 22.35
C TYR A 679 13.69 -15.56 21.25
N GLY A 680 13.25 -15.32 20.02
CA GLY A 680 13.33 -16.28 18.93
C GLY A 680 12.28 -17.39 19.04
N THR A 681 12.38 -18.40 18.17
CA THR A 681 11.43 -19.53 18.15
C THR A 681 11.59 -20.39 19.41
N ASP A 682 10.49 -20.69 20.11
CA ASP A 682 10.47 -21.48 21.35
C ASP A 682 11.40 -20.93 22.48
N ASP A 683 11.58 -19.61 22.55
CA ASP A 683 12.43 -18.91 23.53
C ASP A 683 13.92 -19.33 23.54
N GLN A 684 14.44 -19.85 22.42
CA GLN A 684 15.81 -20.37 22.32
C GLN A 684 16.91 -19.37 22.71
N ASP A 685 16.72 -18.07 22.41
CA ASP A 685 17.71 -17.02 22.66
C ASP A 685 17.47 -16.24 23.95
N LYS A 686 16.58 -16.73 24.82
CA LYS A 686 16.17 -16.01 26.03
C LYS A 686 17.34 -15.54 26.90
N THR A 687 18.28 -16.43 27.19
CA THR A 687 19.46 -16.10 28.01
C THR A 687 20.32 -14.99 27.37
N VAL A 688 20.45 -15.02 26.05
CA VAL A 688 21.26 -14.06 25.30
C VAL A 688 20.58 -12.69 25.27
N VAL A 689 19.29 -12.67 24.95
CA VAL A 689 18.45 -11.48 24.97
C VAL A 689 18.45 -10.83 26.35
N ASP A 690 18.20 -11.61 27.41
CA ASP A 690 18.23 -11.10 28.79
C ASP A 690 19.63 -10.56 29.14
N GLY A 691 20.70 -11.20 28.64
CA GLY A 691 22.07 -10.73 28.78
C GLY A 691 22.33 -9.37 28.12
N ILE A 692 21.83 -9.17 26.89
CA ILE A 692 21.92 -7.89 26.16
C ILE A 692 21.16 -6.80 26.91
N ILE A 693 19.93 -7.08 27.36
CA ILE A 693 19.12 -6.11 28.12
C ILE A 693 19.84 -5.70 29.42
N ASN A 694 20.42 -6.67 30.14
CA ASN A 694 21.17 -6.42 31.38
C ASN A 694 22.55 -5.78 31.15
N SER A 695 23.03 -5.70 29.91
CA SER A 695 24.28 -5.00 29.56
C SER A 695 24.15 -3.47 29.57
N LEU A 696 22.92 -2.94 29.59
CA LEU A 696 22.67 -1.50 29.60
C LEU A 696 23.41 -0.83 30.75
N ARG A 697 24.23 0.17 30.43
CA ARG A 697 24.85 1.10 31.38
C ARG A 697 24.51 2.52 30.98
N LEU A 698 23.98 3.29 31.92
CA LEU A 698 23.72 4.72 31.80
C LEU A 698 24.80 5.46 32.57
N LYS A 699 25.50 6.42 31.95
CA LYS A 699 26.46 7.26 32.68
C LYS A 699 25.69 8.34 33.44
N SER A 700 26.05 8.62 34.69
CA SER A 700 25.55 9.84 35.32
C SER A 700 26.25 11.03 34.65
N THR A 701 25.52 11.74 33.80
CA THR A 701 26.00 13.01 33.26
C THR A 701 25.17 14.14 33.85
N SER A 702 25.87 15.21 34.24
CA SER A 702 25.34 16.44 34.80
C SER A 702 24.72 17.35 33.72
N GLN A 703 24.12 16.76 32.68
CA GLN A 703 23.50 17.54 31.63
C GLN A 703 22.14 18.02 32.13
N THR A 704 21.96 19.33 32.12
CA THR A 704 20.75 19.99 32.58
C THR A 704 19.66 19.83 31.52
N PHE A 705 18.52 19.27 31.92
CA PHE A 705 17.31 19.29 31.11
C PHE A 705 16.83 20.75 30.97
N THR A 706 16.76 21.26 29.74
CA THR A 706 16.17 22.57 29.46
C THR A 706 14.77 22.38 28.90
N GLU A 707 13.78 22.67 29.74
CA GLU A 707 12.38 22.64 29.34
C GLU A 707 12.09 23.79 28.37
N VAL A 708 11.34 23.49 27.30
CA VAL A 708 10.88 24.51 26.36
C VAL A 708 9.54 25.04 26.83
N HIS A 709 9.50 26.36 27.04
CA HIS A 709 8.32 27.06 27.54
C HIS A 709 7.69 27.99 26.50
N GLU A 710 8.32 28.20 25.35
CA GLU A 710 7.84 29.14 24.33
C GLU A 710 7.80 28.44 22.98
N TYR A 711 6.74 28.70 22.23
CA TYR A 711 6.60 28.22 20.86
C TYR A 711 5.95 29.28 19.97
N SER A 712 6.45 29.38 18.76
CA SER A 712 5.89 30.24 17.71
C SER A 712 5.75 29.45 16.42
N ASN A 713 4.63 29.64 15.74
CA ASN A 713 4.42 29.16 14.38
C ASN A 713 4.45 30.32 13.38
N ALA A 714 4.94 30.08 12.17
CA ALA A 714 5.03 31.11 11.13
C ALA A 714 3.74 31.22 10.31
N THR A 715 3.12 30.09 9.93
CA THR A 715 1.94 30.05 9.04
C THR A 715 0.87 29.09 9.56
N PRO A 716 -0.28 29.59 10.07
CA PRO A 716 -0.53 30.98 10.42
C PRO A 716 0.34 31.40 11.60
N LYS A 717 0.60 32.70 11.71
CA LYS A 717 1.41 33.24 12.79
C LYS A 717 0.66 33.12 14.12
N PHE A 718 1.25 32.42 15.08
CA PHE A 718 0.78 32.40 16.47
C PHE A 718 1.92 32.13 17.44
N TYR A 719 1.70 32.48 18.70
CA TYR A 719 2.65 32.33 19.81
C TYR A 719 1.95 31.80 21.06
N ILE A 720 2.64 30.94 21.81
CA ILE A 720 2.16 30.46 23.11
C ILE A 720 3.32 30.29 24.11
N THR A 721 3.06 30.63 25.37
CA THR A 721 3.97 30.37 26.50
C THR A 721 3.37 29.31 27.42
N ALA A 722 4.06 28.18 27.59
CA ALA A 722 3.72 27.20 28.60
C ALA A 722 4.07 27.70 30.01
N GLY A 723 3.06 27.74 30.89
CA GLY A 723 3.22 28.09 32.30
C GLY A 723 3.99 27.05 33.11
N SER A 724 4.04 27.21 34.43
CA SER A 724 4.82 26.34 35.31
C SER A 724 4.35 24.89 35.39
N ASP A 725 3.10 24.59 35.01
CA ASP A 725 2.55 23.22 34.98
C ASP A 725 2.65 22.55 33.60
N TRP A 726 2.86 23.30 32.53
CA TRP A 726 2.84 22.77 31.17
C TRP A 726 4.25 22.77 30.58
N ALA A 727 4.56 21.75 29.78
CA ALA A 727 5.85 21.63 29.11
C ALA A 727 5.65 21.36 27.61
N ILE A 728 6.37 22.08 26.76
CA ILE A 728 6.27 21.95 25.30
C ILE A 728 7.24 20.86 24.82
N LEU A 729 6.74 19.92 24.02
CA LEU A 729 7.60 19.02 23.26
C LEU A 729 8.09 19.74 22.00
N PRO A 730 9.41 20.00 21.83
CA PRO A 730 9.95 20.74 20.69
C PRO A 730 9.65 20.05 19.36
N ARG A 731 9.56 20.81 18.25
CA ARG A 731 9.18 20.29 16.92
C ARG A 731 9.99 20.84 15.76
N VAL A 732 9.98 20.06 14.68
CA VAL A 732 10.46 20.44 13.35
C VAL A 732 9.30 20.34 12.37
N GLY A 733 9.03 21.40 11.60
CA GLY A 733 7.92 21.46 10.63
C GLY A 733 6.67 22.19 11.16
N GLN A 734 5.91 22.80 10.26
CA GLN A 734 4.71 23.60 10.59
C GLN A 734 3.44 22.74 10.59
N ALA A 735 3.41 21.67 9.78
CA ALA A 735 2.27 20.76 9.66
C ALA A 735 2.03 19.84 10.86
N GLU A 736 3.05 19.55 11.66
CA GLU A 736 2.99 18.53 12.71
C GLU A 736 2.35 19.06 14.02
N PRO A 737 1.31 18.42 14.60
CA PRO A 737 0.49 19.04 15.65
C PRO A 737 1.14 19.27 17.03
N LEU A 738 1.63 20.46 17.43
CA LEU A 738 2.31 20.77 18.72
C LEU A 738 1.74 20.02 19.94
N LEU A 739 2.60 19.36 20.72
CA LEU A 739 2.18 18.65 21.94
C LEU A 739 2.69 19.40 23.17
N ILE A 740 1.77 19.78 24.05
CA ILE A 740 2.07 20.39 25.34
C ILE A 740 1.54 19.45 26.43
N MET A 741 2.39 19.04 27.35
CA MET A 741 2.05 18.02 28.35
C MET A 741 1.98 18.62 29.76
N SER A 742 0.94 18.27 30.53
CA SER A 742 0.89 18.68 31.94
C SER A 742 1.89 17.87 32.77
N LYS A 743 2.60 18.59 33.64
CA LYS A 743 3.60 18.07 34.58
C LYS A 743 2.99 17.55 35.86
N THR A 744 1.84 18.05 36.29
CA THR A 744 1.16 17.53 37.49
C THR A 744 -0.01 16.62 37.14
N ILE A 745 -0.76 16.90 36.07
CA ILE A 745 -1.95 16.15 35.67
C ILE A 745 -1.58 15.22 34.51
N LYS A 746 -0.97 14.08 34.86
CA LYS A 746 -0.35 13.15 33.91
C LYS A 746 -1.25 12.54 32.82
N PRO A 747 -2.57 12.51 32.93
CA PRO A 747 -3.40 12.12 31.79
C PRO A 747 -3.74 13.27 30.83
N ALA A 748 -3.45 14.51 31.21
CA ALA A 748 -3.80 15.71 30.45
C ALA A 748 -2.69 16.10 29.45
N TYR A 749 -3.09 16.43 28.22
CA TYR A 749 -2.23 17.04 27.21
C TYR A 749 -3.01 18.01 26.36
N VAL A 750 -2.29 18.90 25.68
CA VAL A 750 -2.84 19.80 24.68
C VAL A 750 -2.20 19.50 23.34
N LEU A 751 -3.02 19.31 22.32
CA LEU A 751 -2.61 19.19 20.92
C LEU A 751 -2.94 20.50 20.21
N PHE A 752 -1.98 21.12 19.53
CA PHE A 752 -2.26 22.21 18.58
C PHE A 752 -2.02 21.71 17.17
N SER A 753 -3.04 21.70 16.33
CA SER A 753 -2.87 21.41 14.91
C SER A 753 -3.17 22.65 14.07
N VAL A 754 -2.51 22.75 12.93
CA VAL A 754 -2.79 23.79 11.93
C VAL A 754 -3.34 23.09 10.70
N THR A 755 -4.49 23.52 10.25
CA THR A 755 -5.10 23.01 9.02
C THR A 755 -5.39 24.15 8.07
N LYS A 756 -4.91 24.03 6.82
CA LYS A 756 -5.32 24.92 5.73
C LYS A 756 -6.74 24.56 5.31
N LEU A 757 -7.65 25.52 5.35
CA LEU A 757 -9.03 25.34 4.96
C LEU A 757 -9.13 25.23 3.43
N SER A 758 -9.98 24.31 2.98
CA SER A 758 -10.47 24.32 1.60
C SER A 758 -11.43 25.50 1.40
N ALA A 759 -11.61 25.93 0.15
CA ALA A 759 -12.39 27.13 -0.19
C ALA A 759 -13.84 27.12 0.36
N ASP A 760 -14.45 25.93 0.45
CA ASP A 760 -15.77 25.71 1.03
C ASP A 760 -15.77 25.97 2.54
N LEU A 761 -14.79 25.45 3.28
CA LEU A 761 -14.71 25.63 4.73
C LEU A 761 -14.26 27.04 5.12
N SER A 762 -13.40 27.69 4.32
CA SER A 762 -12.99 29.08 4.55
C SER A 762 -14.15 30.06 4.44
N SER A 763 -15.15 29.74 3.61
CA SER A 763 -16.34 30.58 3.40
C SER A 763 -17.38 30.52 4.52
N LEU A 764 -17.36 29.45 5.32
CA LEU A 764 -18.25 29.33 6.48
C LEU A 764 -17.90 30.43 7.49
N ASP A 765 -18.88 30.91 8.25
CA ASP A 765 -18.62 31.67 9.48
C ASP A 765 -18.33 30.69 10.64
N ASN A 766 -18.21 31.20 11.86
CA ASN A 766 -17.96 30.36 13.02
C ASN A 766 -19.12 29.40 13.30
N GLN A 767 -20.37 29.84 13.09
CA GLN A 767 -21.54 28.99 13.30
C GLN A 767 -21.61 27.87 12.26
N GLY A 768 -21.41 28.19 10.98
CA GLY A 768 -21.38 27.20 9.91
C GLY A 768 -20.24 26.21 10.05
N TYR A 769 -19.07 26.65 10.52
CA TYR A 769 -17.96 25.73 10.80
C TYR A 769 -18.21 24.86 12.03
N LEU A 770 -18.84 25.40 13.08
CA LEU A 770 -19.29 24.60 14.21
C LEU A 770 -20.29 23.52 13.76
N ASP A 771 -21.28 23.89 12.96
CA ASP A 771 -22.27 22.95 12.42
C ASP A 771 -21.60 21.85 11.57
N TYR A 772 -20.59 22.21 10.78
CA TYR A 772 -19.75 21.26 10.04
C TYR A 772 -19.03 20.27 10.96
N GLN A 773 -18.39 20.73 12.05
CA GLN A 773 -17.71 19.86 13.01
C GLN A 773 -18.70 18.92 13.73
N LEU A 774 -19.84 19.45 14.19
CA LEU A 774 -20.88 18.66 14.83
C LEU A 774 -21.46 17.60 13.88
N GLN A 775 -21.57 17.91 12.59
CA GLN A 775 -21.98 16.96 11.57
C GLN A 775 -20.93 15.87 11.36
N LYS A 776 -19.63 16.21 11.33
CA LYS A 776 -18.54 15.22 11.26
C LYS A 776 -18.51 14.28 12.45
N ILE A 777 -18.79 14.77 13.66
CA ILE A 777 -18.91 13.95 14.85
C ILE A 777 -20.11 12.97 14.73
N LYS A 778 -21.24 13.42 14.18
CA LYS A 778 -22.40 12.54 13.92
C LYS A 778 -22.09 11.45 12.91
N GLU A 779 -21.40 11.79 11.82
CA GLU A 779 -20.95 10.83 10.79
C GLU A 779 -19.95 9.83 11.37
N ALA A 780 -18.97 10.31 12.13
CA ALA A 780 -18.01 9.46 12.83
C ALA A 780 -18.72 8.45 13.72
N ASN A 781 -19.70 8.90 14.53
CA ASN A 781 -20.52 8.06 15.38
C ASN A 781 -21.38 7.02 14.63
N GLN A 782 -21.64 7.19 13.33
CA GLN A 782 -22.30 6.17 12.51
C GLN A 782 -21.30 5.10 12.02
N ILE A 783 -20.07 5.50 11.71
CA ILE A 783 -19.01 4.63 11.18
C ILE A 783 -18.35 3.80 12.29
N VAL A 784 -18.07 4.41 13.44
CA VAL A 784 -17.33 3.80 14.55
C VAL A 784 -18.15 2.83 15.41
N GLN A 785 -19.43 2.61 15.09
CA GLN A 785 -20.24 1.54 15.69
C GLN A 785 -19.62 0.15 15.49
N ALA A 786 -18.84 -0.03 14.43
CA ALA A 786 -18.13 -1.29 14.14
C ALA A 786 -16.96 -1.58 15.10
N ILE A 787 -16.49 -0.59 15.87
CA ILE A 787 -15.31 -0.70 16.77
C ILE A 787 -15.60 -0.29 18.22
N ASP A 788 -16.86 -0.38 18.65
CA ASP A 788 -17.29 -0.16 20.03
C ASP A 788 -16.95 1.24 20.62
N TYR A 789 -17.10 2.30 19.82
CA TYR A 789 -16.67 3.66 20.19
C TYR A 789 -17.74 4.73 19.90
N LYS A 790 -17.80 5.82 20.68
CA LYS A 790 -18.74 6.94 20.53
C LYS A 790 -18.20 8.26 21.09
N ILE A 791 -18.57 9.37 20.45
CA ILE A 791 -18.29 10.74 20.89
C ILE A 791 -19.60 11.43 21.29
N ASP A 792 -19.69 11.91 22.53
CA ASP A 792 -20.81 12.70 23.02
C ASP A 792 -20.42 14.17 23.16
N VAL A 793 -21.05 15.06 22.39
CA VAL A 793 -20.89 16.51 22.54
C VAL A 793 -21.64 16.98 23.79
N VAL A 794 -20.90 17.55 24.74
CA VAL A 794 -21.41 18.07 26.02
C VAL A 794 -21.90 19.50 25.86
N SER A 795 -21.09 20.35 25.24
CA SER A 795 -21.42 21.75 24.98
C SER A 795 -20.72 22.24 23.72
N SER A 796 -21.26 23.28 23.10
CA SER A 796 -20.60 23.97 22.00
C SER A 796 -20.98 25.45 21.96
N ASN A 797 -20.08 26.29 21.46
CA ASN A 797 -20.27 27.72 21.31
C ASN A 797 -19.47 28.23 20.11
N ALA A 798 -20.14 28.79 19.10
CA ALA A 798 -19.48 29.34 17.92
C ALA A 798 -18.73 30.66 18.17
N HIS A 799 -19.10 31.39 19.22
CA HIS A 799 -18.62 32.74 19.51
C HIS A 799 -18.10 32.84 20.96
N TYR A 800 -17.18 31.95 21.31
CA TYR A 800 -16.55 31.91 22.63
C TYR A 800 -15.44 32.94 22.75
N LYS A 801 -15.41 33.67 23.88
CA LYS A 801 -14.27 34.53 24.24
C LYS A 801 -13.22 33.71 24.99
N LEU A 802 -12.11 33.41 24.33
CA LEU A 802 -10.99 32.67 24.90
C LEU A 802 -10.09 33.55 25.78
N ASN A 803 -9.71 34.73 25.27
CA ASN A 803 -8.94 35.74 26.00
C ASN A 803 -9.28 37.15 25.47
N ASP A 804 -8.54 38.18 25.89
CA ASP A 804 -8.80 39.56 25.46
C ASP A 804 -8.49 39.84 23.98
N GLU A 805 -7.67 39.00 23.34
CA GLU A 805 -7.35 39.09 21.91
C GLU A 805 -8.28 38.20 21.07
N LEU A 806 -8.54 36.99 21.53
CA LEU A 806 -9.29 35.94 20.86
C LEU A 806 -10.71 35.90 21.41
N THR A 807 -11.53 36.84 20.97
CA THR A 807 -12.91 37.02 21.48
C THR A 807 -13.98 36.29 20.69
N ASP A 808 -13.64 35.73 19.53
CA ASP A 808 -14.57 35.06 18.62
C ASP A 808 -13.99 33.72 18.13
N VAL A 809 -14.06 32.72 19.00
CA VAL A 809 -13.47 31.38 18.82
C VAL A 809 -14.57 30.33 18.91
N ILE A 810 -14.46 29.25 18.14
CA ILE A 810 -15.38 28.12 18.27
C ILE A 810 -14.89 27.23 19.40
N LYS A 811 -15.74 26.92 20.37
CA LYS A 811 -15.48 25.97 21.46
C LYS A 811 -16.38 24.75 21.34
N ILE A 812 -15.83 23.55 21.47
CA ILE A 812 -16.57 22.30 21.61
C ILE A 812 -16.05 21.56 22.86
N GLU A 813 -16.96 21.07 23.69
CA GLU A 813 -16.63 20.15 24.79
C GLU A 813 -17.27 18.81 24.49
N GLU A 814 -16.49 17.75 24.55
CA GLU A 814 -16.94 16.40 24.22
C GLU A 814 -16.34 15.32 25.13
N ILE A 815 -16.95 14.14 25.08
CA ILE A 815 -16.54 12.96 25.83
C ILE A 815 -16.52 11.78 24.88
N GLU A 816 -15.35 11.18 24.68
CA GLU A 816 -15.23 9.89 24.00
C GLU A 816 -15.57 8.76 24.98
N LYS A 817 -16.31 7.76 24.53
CA LYS A 817 -16.81 6.64 25.33
C LYS A 817 -16.77 5.32 24.55
N LEU A 818 -16.73 4.21 25.28
CA LEU A 818 -17.01 2.89 24.72
C LEU A 818 -18.51 2.71 24.49
N ASN A 819 -18.92 2.21 23.31
CA ASN A 819 -20.34 2.06 22.94
C ASN A 819 -21.10 1.11 23.87
N GLN A 820 -20.51 -0.05 24.22
CA GLN A 820 -21.16 -1.08 25.01
C GLN A 820 -21.24 -0.74 26.50
N SER A 821 -20.16 -0.19 27.09
CA SER A 821 -20.11 0.09 28.53
C SER A 821 -20.57 1.51 28.88
N GLY A 822 -20.53 2.44 27.92
CA GLY A 822 -20.75 3.87 28.15
C GLY A 822 -19.66 4.51 29.01
N GLU A 823 -18.56 3.80 29.31
CA GLU A 823 -17.48 4.32 30.13
C GLU A 823 -16.70 5.40 29.36
N PRO A 824 -16.44 6.57 29.98
CA PRO A 824 -15.58 7.61 29.41
C PRO A 824 -14.15 7.14 29.20
N LEU A 825 -13.63 7.41 28.02
CA LEU A 825 -12.25 7.21 27.61
C LEU A 825 -11.45 8.51 27.75
N THR A 826 -12.03 9.63 27.30
CA THR A 826 -11.42 10.94 27.34
C THR A 826 -12.46 12.01 27.66
N TYR A 827 -11.96 13.14 28.13
CA TYR A 827 -12.69 14.39 28.22
C TYR A 827 -11.91 15.45 27.45
N ASP A 828 -12.57 16.08 26.49
CA ASP A 828 -11.91 16.95 25.52
C ASP A 828 -12.53 18.35 25.53
N THR A 829 -11.69 19.38 25.55
CA THR A 829 -12.05 20.78 25.22
C THR A 829 -11.31 21.17 23.97
N GLU A 830 -12.06 21.52 22.94
CA GLU A 830 -11.53 21.94 21.66
C GLU A 830 -11.81 23.42 21.39
N TYR A 831 -10.80 24.11 20.87
CA TYR A 831 -10.90 25.45 20.31
C TYR A 831 -10.51 25.43 18.84
N TYR A 832 -11.29 26.11 18.01
CA TYR A 832 -10.97 26.35 16.61
C TYR A 832 -10.87 27.85 16.37
N ILE A 833 -9.66 28.31 16.05
CA ILE A 833 -9.34 29.73 15.86
C ILE A 833 -9.04 29.97 14.39
N ARG A 834 -9.80 30.87 13.76
CA ARG A 834 -9.57 31.29 12.38
C ARG A 834 -8.41 32.26 12.29
N SER A 835 -7.48 32.01 11.37
CA SER A 835 -6.38 32.90 11.04
C SER A 835 -6.10 32.85 9.53
N GLY A 836 -6.71 33.78 8.78
CA GLY A 836 -6.70 33.76 7.32
C GLY A 836 -7.37 32.50 6.77
N ASP A 837 -6.69 31.81 5.83
CA ASP A 837 -7.15 30.55 5.24
C ASP A 837 -6.83 29.33 6.12
N TYR A 838 -6.49 29.53 7.39
CA TYR A 838 -6.09 28.47 8.31
C TYR A 838 -6.99 28.42 9.54
N ILE A 839 -7.12 27.22 10.08
CA ILE A 839 -7.63 26.95 11.43
C ILE A 839 -6.49 26.49 12.30
N VAL A 840 -6.31 27.18 13.43
CA VAL A 840 -5.54 26.67 14.57
C VAL A 840 -6.52 25.91 15.46
N HIS A 841 -6.40 24.59 15.49
CA HIS A 841 -7.20 23.72 16.35
C HIS A 841 -6.40 23.36 17.58
N ILE A 842 -7.00 23.54 18.76
CA ILE A 842 -6.39 23.31 20.06
C ILE A 842 -7.29 22.35 20.81
N ASN A 843 -6.80 21.17 21.15
CA ASN A 843 -7.54 20.19 21.93
C ASN A 843 -6.81 19.94 23.25
N LEU A 844 -7.42 20.35 24.37
CA LEU A 844 -7.11 19.79 25.69
C LEU A 844 -7.80 18.44 25.80
N SER A 845 -7.02 17.38 25.92
CA SER A 845 -7.52 16.02 26.13
C SER A 845 -7.04 15.47 27.45
N VAL A 846 -7.96 14.88 28.22
CA VAL A 846 -7.66 14.20 29.49
C VAL A 846 -8.11 12.77 29.42
N TYR A 847 -7.15 11.85 29.36
CA TYR A 847 -7.42 10.42 29.29
C TYR A 847 -7.88 9.85 30.65
N GLY A 848 -8.94 9.05 30.62
CA GLY A 848 -9.41 8.26 31.74
C GLY A 848 -10.87 8.52 32.12
N LYS A 849 -11.42 7.63 32.93
CA LYS A 849 -12.84 7.61 33.32
C LYS A 849 -13.27 8.65 34.35
N ASP A 850 -12.31 9.34 34.99
CA ASP A 850 -12.59 10.23 36.12
C ASP A 850 -12.63 11.69 35.67
N LYS A 851 -13.85 12.24 35.54
CA LYS A 851 -14.08 13.64 35.20
C LYS A 851 -13.40 14.61 36.18
N ALA A 852 -13.18 14.23 37.44
CA ALA A 852 -12.54 15.12 38.41
C ALA A 852 -11.10 15.47 38.00
N VAL A 853 -10.41 14.58 37.28
CA VAL A 853 -9.06 14.83 36.73
C VAL A 853 -9.11 15.88 35.62
N TYR A 854 -10.14 15.81 34.77
CA TYR A 854 -10.39 16.84 33.76
C TYR A 854 -10.73 18.19 34.39
N ASP A 855 -11.62 18.20 35.39
CA ASP A 855 -12.00 19.42 36.11
C ASP A 855 -10.81 20.08 36.83
N GLN A 856 -9.79 19.30 37.21
CA GLN A 856 -8.51 19.81 37.73
C GLN A 856 -7.61 20.41 36.64
N ALA A 857 -7.68 19.91 35.41
CA ALA A 857 -6.83 20.38 34.30
C ALA A 857 -7.36 21.66 33.65
N VAL A 858 -8.67 21.87 33.64
CA VAL A 858 -9.31 23.01 33.00
C VAL A 858 -8.76 24.37 33.50
N PRO A 859 -8.59 24.63 34.82
CA PRO A 859 -8.04 25.90 35.29
C PRO A 859 -6.62 26.20 34.77
N THR A 860 -5.69 25.23 34.86
CA THR A 860 -4.31 25.42 34.42
C THR A 860 -4.20 25.47 32.90
N PHE A 861 -5.09 24.78 32.17
CA PHE A 861 -5.22 24.92 30.73
C PHE A 861 -5.76 26.31 30.33
N ASN A 862 -6.74 26.85 31.04
CA ASN A 862 -7.24 28.20 30.78
C ASN A 862 -6.16 29.25 30.98
N GLU A 863 -5.29 29.10 32.00
CA GLU A 863 -4.10 29.94 32.19
C GLU A 863 -3.15 29.85 30.99
N LEU A 864 -2.87 28.66 30.49
CA LEU A 864 -2.08 28.44 29.27
C LEU A 864 -2.71 29.17 28.06
N MET A 865 -4.03 29.07 27.87
CA MET A 865 -4.75 29.74 26.78
C MET A 865 -4.75 31.28 26.89
N GLN A 866 -4.58 31.85 28.08
CA GLN A 866 -4.42 33.30 28.23
C GLN A 866 -3.11 33.82 27.60
N THR A 867 -2.12 32.95 27.37
CA THR A 867 -0.84 33.33 26.75
C THR A 867 -0.86 33.27 25.22
N LEU A 868 -1.90 32.65 24.63
CA LEU A 868 -2.02 32.48 23.19
C LEU A 868 -2.29 33.82 22.49
N SER A 869 -1.48 34.14 21.49
CA SER A 869 -1.62 35.35 20.68
C SER A 869 -1.40 35.06 19.20
N LEU A 870 -2.14 35.76 18.33
CA LEU A 870 -1.91 35.80 16.88
C LEU A 870 -1.06 37.03 16.47
N LYS A 871 -0.70 37.88 17.44
CA LYS A 871 0.16 39.06 17.27
C LYS A 871 1.61 38.76 17.62
N GLU A 872 2.53 39.65 17.26
CA GLU A 872 3.95 39.52 17.60
C GLU A 872 4.19 39.46 19.12
N LEU A 873 5.22 38.70 19.50
CA LEU A 873 5.76 38.61 20.87
C LEU A 873 5.78 40.00 21.52
N LYS A 874 4.94 40.20 22.55
CA LYS A 874 5.16 41.30 23.50
C LYS A 874 6.49 41.02 24.19
N ALA A 875 7.53 41.78 23.84
CA ALA A 875 8.78 41.77 24.58
C ALA A 875 8.49 42.13 26.05
N LEU A 876 8.54 41.14 26.93
CA LEU A 876 8.56 41.33 28.39
C LEU A 876 10.02 41.27 28.86
N ALA A 877 10.34 42.15 29.80
CA ALA A 877 11.68 42.62 30.12
C ALA A 877 12.62 41.60 30.82
N THR A 878 13.88 41.56 30.32
CA THR A 878 15.18 41.24 31.00
C THR A 878 15.37 39.87 31.67
N SER A 879 16.39 39.06 31.34
CA SER A 879 17.84 39.31 31.56
C SER A 879 18.76 38.42 30.68
N ALA A 880 19.91 38.97 30.27
CA ALA A 880 20.85 38.52 29.21
C ALA A 880 21.85 37.40 29.66
N PRO A 881 22.81 36.85 28.84
CA PRO A 881 23.64 37.55 27.83
C PRO A 881 23.87 36.88 26.43
N THR A 882 23.92 37.77 25.42
CA THR A 882 24.82 37.91 24.23
C THR A 882 25.91 36.84 24.00
N SER A 883 26.30 36.41 22.79
CA SER A 883 26.48 37.04 21.44
C SER A 883 26.72 35.89 20.42
N ALA A 884 26.68 35.99 19.09
CA ALA A 884 26.77 37.09 18.15
C ALA A 884 26.11 36.67 16.81
N ALA A 885 25.39 37.60 16.19
CA ALA A 885 25.10 37.59 14.75
C ALA A 885 26.11 38.49 14.02
N PRO A 886 26.13 38.45 12.68
CA PRO A 886 26.13 39.70 11.92
C PRO A 886 24.95 39.81 10.95
N THR A 887 24.30 40.98 11.04
CA THR A 887 23.44 41.71 10.08
C THR A 887 24.17 42.02 8.76
N THR A 888 23.63 42.34 7.57
CA THR A 888 22.35 42.88 7.02
C THR A 888 22.52 42.82 5.47
N SER A 889 21.51 42.66 4.60
CA SER A 889 20.58 43.70 4.11
C SER A 889 19.70 43.16 2.96
N ALA A 890 18.58 43.86 2.76
CA ALA A 890 17.38 43.51 2.00
C ALA A 890 17.47 43.49 0.47
N ASN A 891 16.67 42.64 -0.20
CA ASN A 891 15.52 43.08 -1.04
C ASN A 891 14.72 41.92 -1.67
N SER A 892 13.41 42.20 -1.83
CA SER A 892 12.35 41.60 -2.67
C SER A 892 11.75 40.22 -2.34
N ALA A 893 10.46 40.25 -1.99
CA ALA A 893 9.48 39.16 -2.09
C ALA A 893 9.11 38.88 -3.58
N PRO A 894 8.38 37.78 -3.94
CA PRO A 894 6.94 37.70 -3.66
C PRO A 894 6.35 36.30 -3.28
N SER A 895 5.21 36.41 -2.59
CA SER A 895 4.07 35.50 -2.28
C SER A 895 3.68 34.30 -3.18
N GLY A 896 2.95 33.33 -2.59
CA GLY A 896 1.89 32.50 -3.24
C GLY A 896 1.17 31.65 -2.17
N GLN A 897 -0.15 31.58 -1.94
CA GLN A 897 -1.38 31.61 -2.75
C GLN A 897 -1.47 30.53 -3.85
N THR A 898 -2.03 29.36 -3.53
CA THR A 898 -2.52 28.39 -4.53
C THR A 898 -3.93 28.81 -4.95
N VAL A 899 -3.97 29.83 -5.78
CA VAL A 899 -5.15 30.22 -6.57
C VAL A 899 -5.37 29.13 -7.61
N VAL A 900 -6.62 28.72 -7.88
CA VAL A 900 -6.94 28.00 -9.13
C VAL A 900 -6.54 28.94 -10.26
N GLN A 901 -5.38 28.67 -10.87
CA GLN A 901 -4.74 29.63 -11.75
C GLN A 901 -5.59 29.79 -13.01
N ALA A 902 -6.43 30.81 -12.99
CA ALA A 902 -7.22 31.25 -14.13
C ALA A 902 -6.25 31.86 -15.13
N ILE A 903 -6.01 31.17 -16.24
CA ILE A 903 -5.09 31.67 -17.27
C ILE A 903 -5.89 32.66 -18.13
N PRO A 904 -5.53 33.96 -18.16
CA PRO A 904 -6.25 34.94 -18.95
C PRO A 904 -6.14 34.64 -20.44
N VAL A 905 -7.25 34.75 -21.16
CA VAL A 905 -7.28 34.60 -22.61
C VAL A 905 -7.02 35.95 -23.26
N LYS A 906 -5.98 36.03 -24.10
CA LYS A 906 -5.62 37.25 -24.85
C LYS A 906 -6.23 37.30 -26.25
N ASP A 907 -6.41 36.17 -26.93
CA ASP A 907 -7.15 36.12 -28.19
C ASP A 907 -8.66 36.01 -27.94
N LEU A 908 -9.33 37.14 -27.80
CA LEU A 908 -10.78 37.21 -27.59
C LEU A 908 -11.59 36.67 -28.78
N LYS A 909 -11.03 36.63 -29.99
CA LYS A 909 -11.70 36.06 -31.15
C LYS A 909 -11.70 34.53 -31.05
N MET A 910 -10.60 33.94 -30.59
CA MET A 910 -10.50 32.51 -30.32
C MET A 910 -11.28 32.11 -29.07
N TYR A 911 -11.23 32.91 -28.00
CA TYR A 911 -12.08 32.77 -26.81
C TYR A 911 -13.55 32.61 -27.18
N ASN A 912 -14.09 33.51 -28.01
CA ASN A 912 -15.49 33.48 -28.41
C ASN A 912 -15.89 32.20 -29.16
N ARG A 913 -14.94 31.49 -29.78
CA ARG A 913 -15.14 30.20 -30.44
C ARG A 913 -15.03 29.00 -29.48
N LEU A 914 -14.32 29.17 -28.37
CA LEU A 914 -13.94 28.11 -27.43
C LEU A 914 -14.65 28.21 -26.08
N LYS A 915 -15.27 29.34 -25.73
CA LYS A 915 -15.92 29.56 -24.44
C LYS A 915 -16.94 28.46 -24.12
N GLY A 916 -16.88 27.94 -22.90
CA GLY A 916 -17.71 26.84 -22.42
C GLY A 916 -17.26 25.44 -22.88
N LYS A 917 -16.25 25.32 -23.74
CA LYS A 917 -15.72 24.02 -24.18
C LYS A 917 -14.58 23.56 -23.28
N ILE A 918 -14.40 22.25 -23.22
CA ILE A 918 -13.16 21.66 -22.73
C ILE A 918 -12.21 21.59 -23.93
N ILE A 919 -11.02 22.16 -23.79
CA ILE A 919 -9.97 22.08 -24.80
C ILE A 919 -8.87 21.15 -24.30
N VAL A 920 -8.29 20.37 -25.19
CA VAL A 920 -7.25 19.40 -24.84
C VAL A 920 -6.02 19.74 -25.67
N ARG A 921 -4.90 20.00 -24.99
CA ARG A 921 -3.61 20.21 -25.64
C ARG A 921 -3.13 18.89 -26.20
N THR A 922 -3.33 18.72 -27.51
CA THR A 922 -3.07 17.46 -28.21
C THR A 922 -1.59 17.09 -28.26
N GLN A 923 -0.69 18.05 -28.00
CA GLN A 923 0.76 17.89 -28.09
C GLN A 923 1.46 18.01 -26.71
N PHE A 924 0.72 18.22 -25.62
CA PHE A 924 1.23 18.42 -24.26
C PHE A 924 0.61 17.41 -23.27
N GLY A 925 0.80 16.12 -23.55
CA GLY A 925 0.34 15.04 -22.68
C GLY A 925 -1.17 14.95 -22.46
N GLY A 926 -1.99 15.54 -23.37
CA GLY A 926 -3.45 15.54 -23.23
C GLY A 926 -3.97 16.45 -22.11
N ALA A 927 -3.19 17.46 -21.72
CA ALA A 927 -3.58 18.45 -20.72
C ALA A 927 -4.92 19.11 -21.10
N ALA A 928 -5.96 18.82 -20.31
CA ALA A 928 -7.31 19.33 -20.52
C ALA A 928 -7.50 20.66 -19.77
N TYR A 929 -8.19 21.61 -20.40
CA TYR A 929 -8.55 22.90 -19.83
C TYR A 929 -10.03 23.18 -20.05
N TYR A 930 -10.70 23.70 -19.03
CA TYR A 930 -12.05 24.24 -19.15
C TYR A 930 -11.97 25.72 -19.54
N VAL A 931 -12.54 26.08 -20.69
CA VAL A 931 -12.66 27.48 -21.09
C VAL A 931 -13.92 28.05 -20.46
N HIS A 932 -13.78 29.00 -19.54
CA HIS A 932 -14.93 29.52 -18.80
C HIS A 932 -15.92 30.22 -19.78
N PRO A 933 -17.24 29.98 -19.68
CA PRO A 933 -18.22 30.49 -20.65
C PRO A 933 -18.40 32.01 -20.59
N ASP A 934 -18.27 32.58 -19.39
CA ASP A 934 -18.60 33.98 -19.10
C ASP A 934 -17.37 34.85 -18.70
N LYS A 935 -16.19 34.24 -18.58
CA LYS A 935 -14.95 34.90 -18.14
C LYS A 935 -13.88 34.52 -19.16
N ALA A 936 -13.13 35.49 -19.68
CA ALA A 936 -12.04 35.27 -20.64
C ALA A 936 -10.82 34.63 -19.97
N VAL A 937 -11.02 33.44 -19.39
CA VAL A 937 -10.02 32.65 -18.66
C VAL A 937 -10.21 31.17 -18.97
N ILE A 938 -9.12 30.41 -18.88
CA ILE A 938 -9.13 28.95 -18.94
C ILE A 938 -8.58 28.36 -17.64
N TYR A 939 -9.05 27.17 -17.30
CA TYR A 939 -8.69 26.47 -16.07
C TYR A 939 -8.15 25.08 -16.36
N TYR A 940 -7.05 24.70 -15.73
CA TYR A 940 -6.46 23.38 -15.92
C TYR A 940 -7.23 22.27 -15.20
N LEU A 941 -7.49 21.15 -15.89
CA LEU A 941 -8.27 20.00 -15.40
C LEU A 941 -7.43 18.72 -15.20
N GLY A 942 -6.10 18.78 -15.37
CA GLY A 942 -5.29 17.57 -15.53
C GLY A 942 -4.98 16.76 -14.26
N ARG A 943 -5.44 17.19 -13.08
CA ARG A 943 -5.42 16.39 -11.83
C ARG A 943 -6.84 16.26 -11.29
N PRO A 944 -7.23 15.12 -10.67
CA PRO A 944 -8.56 14.98 -10.05
C PRO A 944 -8.89 16.14 -9.10
N GLU A 945 -7.90 16.59 -8.32
CA GLU A 945 -8.02 17.73 -7.40
C GLU A 945 -8.24 19.06 -8.13
N SER A 946 -7.55 19.31 -9.25
CA SER A 946 -7.73 20.52 -10.07
C SER A 946 -9.08 20.53 -10.80
N ALA A 947 -9.49 19.39 -11.36
CA ALA A 947 -10.80 19.24 -11.99
C ALA A 947 -11.92 19.44 -10.96
N PHE A 948 -11.76 18.87 -9.76
CA PHE A 948 -12.71 19.02 -8.66
C PHE A 948 -12.73 20.46 -8.10
N ALA A 949 -11.59 21.14 -8.01
CA ALA A 949 -11.50 22.54 -7.64
C ALA A 949 -12.21 23.44 -8.67
N VAL A 950 -12.03 23.19 -9.97
CA VAL A 950 -12.74 23.92 -11.04
C VAL A 950 -14.26 23.69 -10.97
N MET A 951 -14.70 22.46 -10.72
CA MET A 951 -16.12 22.14 -10.52
C MET A 951 -16.70 22.82 -9.27
N ARG A 952 -15.93 22.94 -8.19
CA ARG A 952 -16.36 23.59 -6.93
C ARG A 952 -16.42 25.11 -7.04
N GLU A 953 -15.41 25.72 -7.67
CA GLU A 953 -15.27 27.19 -7.73
C GLU A 953 -16.03 27.83 -8.89
N ASN A 954 -16.26 27.09 -9.98
CA ASN A 954 -16.95 27.60 -11.17
C ASN A 954 -18.27 26.86 -11.48
N GLY A 955 -18.63 25.87 -10.66
CA GLY A 955 -19.91 25.18 -10.73
C GLY A 955 -21.04 26.08 -10.24
N ILE A 956 -22.17 26.05 -10.95
CA ILE A 956 -23.36 26.83 -10.61
C ILE A 956 -24.36 25.91 -9.92
N GLY A 957 -24.86 26.28 -8.74
CA GLY A 957 -25.94 25.55 -8.11
C GLY A 957 -27.21 25.55 -8.96
N ILE A 958 -27.85 24.39 -9.15
CA ILE A 958 -29.10 24.26 -9.91
C ILE A 958 -30.07 23.27 -9.25
N SER A 959 -31.34 23.65 -9.16
CA SER A 959 -32.40 22.77 -8.66
C SER A 959 -32.70 21.63 -9.63
N ASN A 960 -33.23 20.52 -9.12
CA ASN A 960 -33.62 19.35 -9.93
C ASN A 960 -34.65 19.74 -11.00
N ALA A 961 -35.63 20.58 -10.62
CA ALA A 961 -36.66 21.07 -11.53
C ALA A 961 -36.08 21.88 -12.70
N ASN A 962 -34.98 22.61 -12.49
CA ASN A 962 -34.31 23.39 -13.53
C ASN A 962 -33.33 22.54 -14.33
N LEU A 963 -32.60 21.66 -13.67
CA LEU A 963 -31.68 20.72 -14.31
C LEU A 963 -32.44 19.81 -15.28
N ASN A 964 -33.63 19.30 -14.90
CA ASN A 964 -34.51 18.44 -15.70
C ASN A 964 -35.07 19.09 -16.97
N ARG A 965 -34.89 20.40 -17.14
CA ARG A 965 -35.20 21.11 -18.39
C ARG A 965 -34.07 20.99 -19.42
N ILE A 966 -32.95 20.38 -19.04
CA ILE A 966 -31.79 20.06 -19.89
C ILE A 966 -31.72 18.55 -20.05
N ALA A 967 -31.76 18.08 -21.30
CA ALA A 967 -31.72 16.64 -21.61
C ALA A 967 -30.41 16.01 -21.13
N VAL A 968 -30.50 14.85 -20.49
CA VAL A 968 -29.33 14.08 -20.02
C VAL A 968 -28.74 13.24 -21.14
N SER A 969 -27.42 13.09 -21.15
CA SER A 969 -26.73 12.16 -22.05
C SER A 969 -26.52 10.82 -21.37
N VAL A 970 -26.80 9.74 -22.09
CA VAL A 970 -26.65 8.34 -21.63
C VAL A 970 -25.55 7.58 -22.39
N ASP A 971 -24.63 8.33 -23.02
CA ASP A 971 -23.52 7.76 -23.77
C ASP A 971 -22.29 7.54 -22.87
N ASN A 972 -21.55 6.45 -23.11
CA ASN A 972 -20.27 6.14 -22.46
C ASN A 972 -20.28 6.03 -20.91
N LEU A 973 -21.41 5.61 -20.36
CA LEU A 973 -21.60 5.38 -18.93
C LEU A 973 -20.78 4.16 -18.44
N SER A 974 -20.28 4.17 -17.20
CA SER A 974 -19.50 3.07 -16.62
C SER A 974 -20.04 2.55 -15.28
N GLY A 975 -19.37 1.58 -14.63
CA GLY A 975 -19.70 1.03 -13.31
C GLY A 975 -21.05 0.31 -13.13
N PRO A 976 -21.48 0.04 -11.88
CA PRO A 976 -22.53 -0.91 -11.56
C PRO A 976 -23.88 -0.51 -12.15
N ASP A 977 -24.59 -1.49 -12.70
CA ASP A 977 -25.93 -1.40 -13.31
C ASP A 977 -26.72 -2.62 -12.78
N THR A 978 -27.51 -2.37 -11.75
CA THR A 978 -28.12 -3.39 -10.89
C THR A 978 -29.32 -4.06 -11.55
N ASP A 979 -30.10 -3.34 -12.36
CA ASP A 979 -31.26 -3.88 -13.08
C ASP A 979 -31.02 -4.20 -14.56
N LYS A 980 -29.84 -3.83 -15.08
CA LYS A 980 -29.33 -4.15 -16.42
C LYS A 980 -30.09 -3.48 -17.56
N ASP A 981 -30.73 -2.35 -17.32
CA ASP A 981 -31.33 -1.51 -18.35
C ASP A 981 -30.26 -0.71 -19.16
N GLY A 982 -29.03 -0.68 -18.64
CA GLY A 982 -27.90 0.00 -19.24
C GLY A 982 -27.64 1.42 -18.70
N LEU A 983 -28.31 1.84 -17.63
CA LEU A 983 -27.98 3.01 -16.81
C LEU A 983 -27.23 2.54 -15.56
N PRO A 984 -26.14 3.21 -15.15
CA PRO A 984 -25.48 2.87 -13.89
C PRO A 984 -26.24 3.38 -12.67
N ASP A 985 -26.20 2.62 -11.57
CA ASP A 985 -26.90 2.90 -10.31
C ASP A 985 -26.68 4.34 -9.79
N LEU A 986 -25.46 4.88 -9.96
CA LEU A 986 -25.12 6.25 -9.55
C LEU A 986 -25.78 7.31 -10.44
N LEU A 987 -25.89 7.05 -11.75
CA LEU A 987 -26.60 7.95 -12.65
C LEU A 987 -28.10 7.89 -12.38
N GLU A 988 -28.64 6.69 -12.15
CA GLU A 988 -30.05 6.47 -11.83
C GLU A 988 -30.47 7.21 -10.56
N GLY A 989 -29.66 7.09 -9.50
CA GLY A 989 -29.83 7.90 -8.29
C GLY A 989 -29.76 9.42 -8.55
N ALA A 990 -28.94 9.87 -9.51
CA ALA A 990 -28.78 11.28 -9.84
C ALA A 990 -29.94 11.85 -10.69
N ILE A 991 -30.57 11.02 -11.54
CA ILE A 991 -31.72 11.40 -12.36
C ILE A 991 -33.07 11.06 -11.71
N GLY A 992 -33.06 10.29 -10.62
CA GLY A 992 -34.25 9.96 -9.83
C GLY A 992 -34.99 8.71 -10.28
N THR A 993 -34.31 7.78 -10.97
CA THR A 993 -34.82 6.45 -11.32
C THR A 993 -34.43 5.40 -10.27
N ASP A 994 -35.15 4.29 -10.22
CA ASP A 994 -34.97 3.20 -9.24
C ASP A 994 -34.01 2.15 -9.81
N SER A 995 -32.75 2.15 -9.36
CA SER A 995 -31.69 1.25 -9.86
C SER A 995 -31.91 -0.25 -9.71
N LYS A 996 -33.08 -0.66 -9.22
CA LYS A 996 -33.49 -2.06 -9.11
C LYS A 996 -34.62 -2.40 -10.08
N LYS A 997 -35.06 -1.46 -10.91
CA LYS A 997 -36.18 -1.60 -11.83
C LYS A 997 -35.83 -0.96 -13.17
N SER A 998 -35.69 -1.82 -14.18
CA SER A 998 -35.40 -1.37 -15.54
C SER A 998 -36.45 -0.43 -16.14
N ASP A 999 -37.66 -0.41 -15.58
CA ASP A 999 -38.77 0.47 -15.92
C ASP A 999 -39.32 1.00 -14.58
N THR A 1000 -38.91 2.23 -14.24
CA THR A 1000 -39.15 2.84 -12.93
C THR A 1000 -40.62 3.22 -12.75
N ASP A 1001 -41.30 3.67 -13.80
CA ASP A 1001 -42.68 4.17 -13.73
C ASP A 1001 -43.75 3.14 -14.17
N GLY A 1002 -43.31 2.02 -14.75
CA GLY A 1002 -44.11 0.85 -15.06
C GLY A 1002 -44.89 0.95 -16.37
N ASP A 1003 -44.44 1.77 -17.33
CA ASP A 1003 -45.12 2.00 -18.62
C ASP A 1003 -44.70 1.03 -19.75
N TYR A 1004 -43.87 0.03 -19.42
CA TYR A 1004 -43.29 -0.99 -20.30
C TYR A 1004 -42.19 -0.51 -21.25
N ILE A 1005 -41.63 0.68 -21.01
CA ILE A 1005 -40.43 1.18 -21.70
C ILE A 1005 -39.32 1.27 -20.65
N ASP A 1006 -38.12 0.79 -20.96
CA ASP A 1006 -37.01 0.90 -20.01
C ASP A 1006 -36.50 2.35 -19.87
N ASP A 1007 -36.00 2.70 -18.69
CA ASP A 1007 -35.65 4.08 -18.31
C ASP A 1007 -34.63 4.68 -19.29
N LYS A 1008 -33.65 3.89 -19.71
CA LYS A 1008 -32.68 4.30 -20.74
C LYS A 1008 -33.32 4.62 -22.09
N THR A 1009 -34.25 3.79 -22.54
CA THR A 1009 -34.96 3.95 -23.81
C THR A 1009 -35.89 5.16 -23.77
N GLU A 1010 -36.51 5.44 -22.63
CA GLU A 1010 -37.26 6.66 -22.39
C GLU A 1010 -36.39 7.90 -22.47
N ILE A 1011 -35.26 7.92 -21.79
CA ILE A 1011 -34.30 9.05 -21.83
C ILE A 1011 -33.82 9.30 -23.26
N LYS A 1012 -33.50 8.25 -24.01
CA LYS A 1012 -33.11 8.36 -25.44
C LYS A 1012 -34.24 8.91 -26.31
N SER A 1013 -35.48 8.59 -25.96
CA SER A 1013 -36.69 9.04 -26.66
C SER A 1013 -37.19 10.41 -26.17
N GLY A 1014 -36.55 11.00 -25.16
CA GLY A 1014 -36.95 12.28 -24.55
C GLY A 1014 -38.19 12.19 -23.67
N LEU A 1015 -38.52 11.00 -23.17
CA LEU A 1015 -39.58 10.72 -22.21
C LEU A 1015 -39.02 10.84 -20.77
N ASN A 1016 -39.92 10.79 -19.78
CA ASN A 1016 -39.54 10.98 -18.38
C ASN A 1016 -39.65 9.64 -17.64
N PRO A 1017 -38.52 9.02 -17.26
CA PRO A 1017 -38.51 7.67 -16.70
C PRO A 1017 -39.06 7.55 -15.27
N SER A 1018 -39.55 8.66 -14.70
CA SER A 1018 -40.07 8.70 -13.33
C SER A 1018 -41.52 9.21 -13.28
N GLY A 1019 -42.24 9.25 -14.42
CA GLY A 1019 -43.69 9.46 -14.42
C GLY A 1019 -44.32 9.96 -15.73
N ALA A 1020 -45.63 9.72 -15.84
CA ALA A 1020 -46.53 9.85 -17.01
C ALA A 1020 -46.64 11.22 -17.76
N ALA A 1021 -45.80 12.21 -17.49
CA ALA A 1021 -45.83 13.51 -18.17
C ALA A 1021 -44.59 13.74 -19.05
N LYS A 1022 -44.81 14.16 -20.31
CA LYS A 1022 -43.75 14.51 -21.27
C LYS A 1022 -42.69 15.40 -20.63
N SER A 1023 -41.43 14.98 -20.76
CA SER A 1023 -40.26 15.72 -20.31
C SER A 1023 -40.34 17.19 -20.74
N SER A 1024 -40.24 18.09 -19.76
CA SER A 1024 -40.26 19.53 -19.99
C SER A 1024 -38.91 20.05 -20.50
N VAL A 1025 -38.31 19.35 -21.48
CA VAL A 1025 -37.11 19.80 -22.18
C VAL A 1025 -37.48 21.04 -22.97
N VAL A 1026 -37.13 22.22 -22.44
CA VAL A 1026 -37.34 23.49 -23.12
C VAL A 1026 -36.06 23.79 -23.88
N ALA A 1027 -36.08 23.71 -25.22
CA ALA A 1027 -34.91 23.97 -26.07
C ALA A 1027 -34.26 25.35 -25.79
N ASN A 1028 -35.05 26.34 -25.38
CA ASN A 1028 -34.56 27.67 -24.99
C ASN A 1028 -33.85 27.73 -23.62
N TYR A 1029 -33.96 26.71 -22.78
CA TYR A 1029 -33.32 26.66 -21.46
C TYR A 1029 -31.87 26.17 -21.56
N SER A 1030 -31.62 25.03 -22.22
CA SER A 1030 -30.26 24.50 -22.45
C SER A 1030 -29.36 25.51 -23.18
N SER A 1031 -29.92 26.23 -24.16
CA SER A 1031 -29.26 27.28 -24.94
C SER A 1031 -28.62 28.39 -24.08
N LYS A 1032 -29.19 28.70 -22.91
CA LYS A 1032 -28.67 29.74 -21.98
C LYS A 1032 -27.58 29.22 -21.04
N HIS A 1033 -27.35 27.91 -21.04
CA HIS A 1033 -26.51 27.22 -20.08
C HIS A 1033 -25.42 26.36 -20.73
N LEU A 1034 -25.20 26.54 -22.03
CA LEU A 1034 -24.14 25.84 -22.78
C LEU A 1034 -22.77 26.09 -22.17
N GLY A 1035 -22.04 25.01 -21.94
CA GLY A 1035 -20.68 25.02 -21.42
C GLY A 1035 -20.57 25.34 -19.94
N LYS A 1036 -21.68 25.36 -19.20
CA LYS A 1036 -21.67 25.54 -17.75
C LYS A 1036 -21.51 24.19 -17.05
N ILE A 1037 -20.79 24.22 -15.93
CA ILE A 1037 -20.77 23.13 -14.96
C ILE A 1037 -21.83 23.47 -13.91
N PHE A 1038 -22.68 22.50 -13.60
CA PHE A 1038 -23.76 22.61 -12.63
C PHE A 1038 -23.52 21.68 -11.45
N LEU A 1039 -23.90 22.12 -10.27
CA LEU A 1039 -23.94 21.32 -9.04
C LEU A 1039 -25.41 21.18 -8.63
N GLN A 1040 -25.88 19.95 -8.53
CA GLN A 1040 -27.27 19.63 -8.21
C GLN A 1040 -27.51 19.77 -6.71
N ILE A 1041 -28.29 20.77 -6.29
CA ILE A 1041 -28.36 21.21 -4.88
C ILE A 1041 -29.42 20.49 -4.02
N GLU A 1042 -30.26 19.61 -4.59
CA GLU A 1042 -31.46 19.09 -3.91
C GLU A 1042 -31.43 17.59 -3.57
N THR A 1043 -30.54 16.78 -4.15
CA THR A 1043 -30.57 15.31 -4.00
C THR A 1043 -29.26 14.74 -3.43
N ALA A 1044 -28.17 14.77 -4.21
CA ALA A 1044 -26.90 14.15 -3.84
C ALA A 1044 -25.66 15.03 -4.11
N GLY A 1045 -25.83 16.30 -4.50
CA GLY A 1045 -24.70 17.20 -4.76
C GLY A 1045 -23.97 16.94 -6.08
N GLU A 1046 -24.58 16.19 -6.99
CA GLU A 1046 -23.92 15.69 -8.20
C GLU A 1046 -23.53 16.79 -9.19
N ALA A 1047 -22.39 16.60 -9.86
CA ALA A 1047 -21.87 17.54 -10.83
C ALA A 1047 -22.28 17.16 -12.27
N TRP A 1048 -22.60 18.18 -13.07
CA TRP A 1048 -23.09 18.03 -14.44
C TRP A 1048 -22.40 19.02 -15.38
N TYR A 1049 -22.01 18.60 -16.58
CA TYR A 1049 -21.49 19.49 -17.62
C TYR A 1049 -22.47 19.62 -18.78
N VAL A 1050 -22.88 20.83 -19.14
CA VAL A 1050 -23.72 21.06 -20.33
C VAL A 1050 -22.84 21.22 -21.55
N ASN A 1051 -22.83 20.24 -22.44
CA ASN A 1051 -21.97 20.27 -23.62
C ASN A 1051 -22.46 21.33 -24.63
N PRO A 1052 -21.62 22.29 -25.05
CA PRO A 1052 -21.98 23.29 -26.04
C PRO A 1052 -22.35 22.75 -27.43
N GLN A 1053 -21.96 21.50 -27.76
CA GLN A 1053 -22.19 20.94 -29.10
C GLN A 1053 -23.60 20.36 -29.29
N ASP A 1054 -24.14 19.69 -28.26
CA ASP A 1054 -25.45 19.02 -28.32
C ASP A 1054 -26.47 19.59 -27.33
N GLY A 1055 -26.05 20.49 -26.43
CA GLY A 1055 -26.90 21.09 -25.41
C GLY A 1055 -27.39 20.12 -24.33
N LYS A 1056 -26.82 18.91 -24.26
CA LYS A 1056 -27.15 17.90 -23.24
C LYS A 1056 -26.27 18.07 -22.02
N ARG A 1057 -26.80 17.66 -20.86
CA ARG A 1057 -26.05 17.55 -19.61
C ARG A 1057 -25.39 16.17 -19.50
N TYR A 1058 -24.13 16.16 -19.12
CA TYR A 1058 -23.32 14.97 -18.91
C TYR A 1058 -22.98 14.84 -17.43
N PHE A 1059 -23.13 13.63 -16.90
CA PHE A 1059 -22.88 13.32 -15.50
C PHE A 1059 -21.37 13.28 -15.19
N LEU A 1060 -20.96 13.92 -14.09
CA LEU A 1060 -19.56 13.99 -13.64
C LEU A 1060 -19.33 13.25 -12.31
N GLY A 1061 -20.30 12.46 -11.82
CA GLY A 1061 -20.29 11.87 -10.48
C GLY A 1061 -19.20 10.83 -10.21
N ARG A 1062 -18.47 10.35 -11.23
CA ARG A 1062 -17.26 9.54 -11.04
C ARG A 1062 -16.07 10.10 -11.81
N PRO A 1063 -14.85 10.04 -11.23
CA PRO A 1063 -13.63 10.46 -11.89
C PRO A 1063 -13.41 9.79 -13.26
N VAL A 1064 -13.79 8.51 -13.40
CA VAL A 1064 -13.67 7.75 -14.65
C VAL A 1064 -14.64 8.25 -15.72
N ASP A 1065 -15.88 8.62 -15.36
CA ASP A 1065 -16.85 9.16 -16.31
C ASP A 1065 -16.47 10.59 -16.73
N ALA A 1066 -16.06 11.42 -15.77
CA ALA A 1066 -15.55 12.77 -16.03
C ALA A 1066 -14.33 12.73 -16.96
N PHE A 1067 -13.41 11.78 -16.76
CA PHE A 1067 -12.25 11.60 -17.64
C PHE A 1067 -12.63 11.15 -19.06
N LYS A 1068 -13.52 10.15 -19.18
CA LYS A 1068 -14.05 9.69 -20.49
C LYS A 1068 -14.82 10.78 -21.22
N LEU A 1069 -15.51 11.64 -20.47
CA LEU A 1069 -16.19 12.81 -21.00
C LEU A 1069 -15.19 13.82 -21.59
N MET A 1070 -14.15 14.15 -20.81
CA MET A 1070 -13.09 15.07 -21.22
C MET A 1070 -12.33 14.57 -22.46
N SER A 1071 -12.08 13.26 -22.57
CA SER A 1071 -11.37 12.69 -23.72
C SER A 1071 -12.21 12.66 -25.00
N LYS A 1072 -13.54 12.52 -24.90
CA LYS A 1072 -14.43 12.41 -26.07
C LYS A 1072 -15.03 13.74 -26.52
N LEU A 1073 -15.38 14.62 -25.60
CA LEU A 1073 -15.97 15.94 -25.90
C LEU A 1073 -14.93 17.05 -25.97
N GLY A 1074 -13.72 16.79 -25.49
CA GLY A 1074 -12.60 17.72 -25.54
C GLY A 1074 -12.25 18.11 -26.97
N LEU A 1075 -12.14 19.42 -27.22
CA LEU A 1075 -11.69 19.93 -28.51
C LEU A 1075 -10.17 19.99 -28.53
N GLY A 1076 -9.55 19.25 -29.44
CA GLY A 1076 -8.10 19.33 -29.63
C GLY A 1076 -7.67 20.75 -30.02
N ILE A 1077 -6.69 21.30 -29.32
CA ILE A 1077 -6.05 22.58 -29.66
C ILE A 1077 -4.57 22.32 -29.98
N SER A 1078 -4.07 22.98 -31.02
CA SER A 1078 -2.65 22.98 -31.37
C SER A 1078 -1.88 23.91 -30.43
N GLU A 1079 -0.58 23.67 -30.20
CA GLU A 1079 0.19 24.54 -29.30
C GLU A 1079 0.27 25.97 -29.82
N ASN A 1080 0.37 26.18 -31.14
CA ASN A 1080 0.35 27.51 -31.74
C ASN A 1080 -0.97 28.25 -31.47
N ASP A 1081 -2.10 27.54 -31.47
CA ASP A 1081 -3.40 28.17 -31.20
C ASP A 1081 -3.64 28.33 -29.71
N PHE A 1082 -3.14 27.42 -28.87
CA PHE A 1082 -3.17 27.57 -27.41
C PHE A 1082 -2.30 28.73 -26.93
N ALA A 1083 -1.08 28.87 -27.46
CA ALA A 1083 -0.18 29.99 -27.21
C ALA A 1083 -0.80 31.32 -27.63
N LYS A 1084 -1.40 31.40 -28.83
CA LYS A 1084 -2.20 32.57 -29.24
C LYS A 1084 -3.37 32.85 -28.31
N LEU A 1085 -4.07 31.80 -27.84
CA LEU A 1085 -5.21 31.93 -26.94
C LEU A 1085 -4.79 32.63 -25.64
N ILE A 1086 -3.69 32.22 -25.02
CA ILE A 1086 -3.21 32.80 -23.75
C ILE A 1086 -2.22 33.97 -23.93
N GLY A 1087 -1.84 34.23 -25.18
CA GLY A 1087 -0.94 35.30 -25.60
C GLY A 1087 0.49 35.12 -25.14
N GLU A 1088 1.01 33.91 -25.37
CA GLU A 1088 2.39 33.46 -25.25
C GLU A 1088 3.05 33.27 -26.63
#